data_AF-A0A139HQT5-F1
#
_entry.id   AF-A0A139HQT5-F1
#
_cell.length_a   1.000
_cell.length_b   1.000
_cell.length_c   1.000
_cell.angle_alpha   90.00
_cell.angle_beta   90.00
_cell.angle_gamma   90.00
#
_symmetry.space_group_name_H-M   'P 1'
#
loop_
_entity.id
_entity.type
_entity.pdbx_description
1 polymer ?
#
loop_
_entity_poly.entity_id
_entity_poly.type
_entity_poly.pdbx_seq_one_letter_code
_entity_poly.pdbx_strand_id
1 'polypeptide(L)'
;MSTMQNGVGEDMSNATGAATRILQEANQMRQERQQHMRQRRTLDITDQFIDASQRLKPGVLIKDESFTLFEAVGALEIMDDKMDSGYVPPGDTFEADFDPSQDLSPQQAIWIMDELLRLEMLFHAGYPLSQNVFTSLHIFRLIDPENRNPYPFDFGHNVGHKQPLVHTVLHAYCIAVLKCCDLALRCIQSQIYFEEEDFVTSLFGRELCIQLGPQEALTLLTDAITWLEESTLDRAFVEQITLRLSIRKEMLFCFDEPLPLAQDYWARLRVELVNLKLQPQSDEECHKAFSDKVQRQLATSTPPRPMPRLALKDALEQWLQMCDDAIAAQQLSCTDFVRHPISLLTSTWKFGYRLPEPVTLARAKMQESLTWEEGGDYDGGATELLLADIREKVLPGDWIAERDSFSIEMPTDKRHKTSRIFLDFMSQGLGDYINLYRMVCQNRSRMRRMLTQATILWDELESKAKDFDQELNNIAARSFRCGHAPLGPLALWTKLQKLQICEWTVQVGFETDIFQADELGIMYELLGWFAGRRRMHLEAIQYQLHVWPGAESYQPIFRARMKASRAWKERELSLCTATQLLAEASSLLYRYLQSCELIERRDRKTYFKVEEQYEARMKPFLGMQSDVIPRADKLYASAIGRSSHVPFDSTRSAISRCVAEAKKCLETLKASPDEEGKKPLKPLFVVCIAVSTTLARLDQIRRSHSVNEHKSSSAASLKRYAEVIIQPPGAKRHDDWWIVPEVRAKK
;
A
#
# COMPACT_ATOMS: atom_id res chain seq x y z
N MET A 1 -25.84 66.52 6.61
CA MET A 1 -26.73 65.41 7.02
C MET A 1 -27.92 65.31 6.05
N SER A 2 -27.68 65.04 4.77
CA SER A 2 -28.69 64.60 3.80
C SER A 2 -27.97 64.32 2.48
N THR A 3 -27.63 63.05 2.23
CA THR A 3 -27.35 62.43 0.90
C THR A 3 -26.73 61.04 1.09
N MET A 4 -27.52 60.03 1.46
CA MET A 4 -27.19 58.60 1.27
C MET A 4 -28.47 57.77 1.21
N GLN A 5 -29.19 57.86 0.09
CA GLN A 5 -30.26 56.94 -0.31
C GLN A 5 -30.34 57.04 -1.84
N ASN A 6 -29.56 56.22 -2.57
CA ASN A 6 -29.72 55.94 -4.01
C ASN A 6 -28.65 54.91 -4.47
N GLY A 7 -28.59 53.74 -3.83
CA GLY A 7 -27.64 52.68 -4.23
C GLY A 7 -28.07 51.25 -3.94
N VAL A 8 -29.29 51.02 -3.44
CA VAL A 8 -29.77 49.68 -3.03
C VAL A 8 -30.83 49.14 -4.02
N GLY A 9 -31.18 49.90 -5.05
CA GLY A 9 -32.28 49.59 -5.97
C GLY A 9 -31.92 48.69 -7.16
N GLU A 10 -30.66 48.68 -7.61
CA GLU A 10 -30.28 47.96 -8.84
C GLU A 10 -29.87 46.50 -8.58
N ASP A 11 -29.19 46.19 -7.47
CA ASP A 11 -28.74 44.82 -7.14
C ASP A 11 -29.89 43.87 -6.76
N MET A 12 -30.93 44.39 -6.12
CA MET A 12 -32.15 43.64 -5.82
C MET A 12 -32.89 43.19 -7.09
N SER A 13 -32.83 43.98 -8.17
CA SER A 13 -33.55 43.71 -9.43
C SER A 13 -32.93 42.55 -10.22
N ASN A 14 -31.60 42.45 -10.22
CA ASN A 14 -30.86 41.37 -10.89
C ASN A 14 -30.95 40.04 -10.14
N ALA A 15 -30.93 40.08 -8.79
CA ALA A 15 -31.15 38.90 -7.95
C ALA A 15 -32.57 38.33 -8.11
N THR A 16 -33.59 39.20 -8.19
CA THR A 16 -34.94 38.75 -8.56
C THR A 16 -34.95 38.14 -9.95
N GLY A 17 -34.32 38.74 -10.97
CA GLY A 17 -34.34 38.22 -12.34
C GLY A 17 -33.65 36.86 -12.54
N ALA A 18 -32.67 36.51 -11.71
CA ALA A 18 -32.07 35.17 -11.68
C ALA A 18 -32.99 34.16 -10.98
N ALA A 19 -33.56 34.53 -9.83
CA ALA A 19 -34.53 33.70 -9.12
C ALA A 19 -35.78 33.42 -9.98
N THR A 20 -36.29 34.40 -10.73
CA THR A 20 -37.43 34.20 -11.63
C THR A 20 -37.10 33.30 -12.81
N ARG A 21 -35.86 33.36 -13.33
CA ARG A 21 -35.40 32.48 -14.43
C ARG A 21 -35.27 31.04 -13.97
N ILE A 22 -34.65 30.80 -12.82
CA ILE A 22 -34.57 29.45 -12.21
C ILE A 22 -35.97 28.90 -11.92
N LEU A 23 -36.90 29.74 -11.45
CA LEU A 23 -38.29 29.36 -11.24
C LEU A 23 -39.00 29.01 -12.56
N GLN A 24 -38.71 29.73 -13.65
CA GLN A 24 -39.27 29.46 -14.98
C GLN A 24 -38.70 28.18 -15.61
N GLU A 25 -37.39 27.95 -15.52
CA GLU A 25 -36.74 26.73 -15.99
C GLU A 25 -37.20 25.51 -15.18
N ALA A 26 -37.31 25.65 -13.85
CA ALA A 26 -37.87 24.61 -12.99
C ALA A 26 -39.34 24.31 -13.34
N ASN A 27 -40.11 25.32 -13.74
CA ASN A 27 -41.50 25.14 -14.18
C ASN A 27 -41.60 24.52 -15.58
N GLN A 28 -40.69 24.84 -16.50
CA GLN A 28 -40.60 24.18 -17.82
C GLN A 28 -40.21 22.71 -17.66
N MET A 29 -39.19 22.39 -16.86
CA MET A 29 -38.81 21.01 -16.56
C MET A 29 -39.93 20.23 -15.86
N ARG A 30 -40.72 20.89 -14.99
CA ARG A 30 -41.93 20.30 -14.38
C ARG A 30 -43.01 20.02 -15.42
N GLN A 31 -43.22 20.93 -16.38
CA GLN A 31 -44.21 20.77 -17.45
C GLN A 31 -43.82 19.68 -18.46
N GLU A 32 -42.55 19.60 -18.83
CA GLU A 32 -42.01 18.53 -19.71
C GLU A 32 -42.07 17.16 -19.03
N ARG A 33 -41.74 17.06 -17.73
CA ARG A 33 -41.92 15.83 -16.94
C ARG A 33 -43.40 15.44 -16.78
N GLN A 34 -44.31 16.40 -16.73
CA GLN A 34 -45.75 16.15 -16.62
C GLN A 34 -46.37 15.60 -17.93
N GLN A 35 -45.79 15.88 -19.09
CA GLN A 35 -46.29 15.35 -20.37
C GLN A 35 -46.01 13.85 -20.57
N HIS A 36 -44.99 13.29 -19.89
CA HIS A 36 -44.57 11.88 -20.07
C HIS A 36 -44.91 10.92 -18.91
N MET A 37 -45.44 11.39 -17.78
CA MET A 37 -45.83 10.55 -16.64
C MET A 37 -47.35 10.41 -16.52
N ARG A 38 -47.88 9.18 -16.43
CA ARG A 38 -49.25 8.92 -15.93
C ARG A 38 -49.48 9.76 -14.66
N GLN A 39 -50.46 10.66 -14.71
CA GLN A 39 -50.72 11.73 -13.73
C GLN A 39 -50.61 11.26 -12.28
N ARG A 40 -49.45 11.48 -11.64
CA ARG A 40 -49.35 11.46 -10.18
C ARG A 40 -49.95 12.77 -9.68
N ARG A 41 -51.04 12.71 -8.90
CA ARG A 41 -51.58 13.89 -8.20
C ARG A 41 -50.57 14.32 -7.12
N THR A 42 -50.07 15.54 -7.22
CA THR A 42 -49.22 16.17 -6.19
C THR A 42 -50.08 17.07 -5.29
N LEU A 43 -49.92 16.97 -3.98
CA LEU A 43 -50.58 17.81 -2.97
C LEU A 43 -49.51 18.65 -2.25
N ASP A 44 -49.71 19.95 -2.14
CA ASP A 44 -48.83 20.83 -1.36
C ASP A 44 -49.17 20.73 0.14
N ILE A 45 -48.15 20.47 0.95
CA ILE A 45 -48.26 20.30 2.41
C ILE A 45 -47.32 21.24 3.18
N THR A 46 -46.79 22.28 2.52
CA THR A 46 -45.78 23.20 3.09
C THR A 46 -46.26 23.86 4.38
N ASP A 47 -47.46 24.47 4.36
CA ASP A 47 -48.02 25.16 5.53
C ASP A 47 -48.27 24.20 6.70
N GLN A 48 -48.73 22.97 6.41
CA GLN A 48 -48.98 21.94 7.43
C GLN A 48 -47.68 21.52 8.13
N PHE A 49 -46.56 21.42 7.40
CA PHE A 49 -45.25 21.10 7.95
C PHE A 49 -44.67 22.25 8.77
N ILE A 50 -44.81 23.51 8.32
CA ILE A 50 -44.39 24.69 9.08
C ILE A 50 -45.16 24.76 10.41
N ASP A 51 -46.48 24.62 10.38
CA ASP A 51 -47.31 24.63 11.60
C ASP A 51 -46.97 23.49 12.56
N ALA A 52 -46.69 22.29 12.04
CA ALA A 52 -46.29 21.15 12.86
C ALA A 52 -44.91 21.36 13.49
N SER A 53 -43.94 21.88 12.73
CA SER A 53 -42.58 22.14 13.21
C SER A 53 -42.53 23.20 14.31
N GLN A 54 -43.38 24.24 14.25
CA GLN A 54 -43.46 25.28 15.30
C GLN A 54 -43.93 24.73 16.66
N ARG A 55 -44.62 23.58 16.69
CA ARG A 55 -45.07 22.92 17.92
C ARG A 55 -43.98 22.08 18.57
N LEU A 56 -42.83 21.88 17.92
CA LEU A 56 -41.70 21.14 18.47
C LEU A 56 -40.96 21.97 19.52
N LYS A 57 -40.59 21.32 20.63
CA LYS A 57 -39.75 21.94 21.66
C LYS A 57 -38.28 21.92 21.22
N PRO A 58 -37.46 22.90 21.64
CA PRO A 58 -36.02 22.84 21.43
C PRO A 58 -35.41 21.52 21.93
N GLY A 59 -34.54 20.90 21.11
CA GLY A 59 -33.92 19.61 21.40
C GLY A 59 -34.76 18.38 21.00
N VAL A 60 -35.96 18.56 20.43
CA VAL A 60 -36.76 17.47 19.88
C VAL A 60 -36.47 17.32 18.38
N LEU A 61 -36.26 16.09 17.94
CA LEU A 61 -36.12 15.70 16.54
C LEU A 61 -37.15 14.61 16.22
N ILE A 62 -37.97 14.84 15.19
CA ILE A 62 -38.81 13.78 14.62
C ILE A 62 -37.97 13.04 13.59
N LYS A 63 -37.77 11.74 13.81
CA LYS A 63 -37.11 10.82 12.90
C LYS A 63 -37.72 9.44 13.07
N ASP A 64 -37.44 8.54 12.14
CA ASP A 64 -37.72 7.11 12.33
C ASP A 64 -36.96 6.57 13.56
N GLU A 65 -37.52 5.58 14.25
CA GLU A 65 -36.88 4.97 15.42
C GLU A 65 -35.54 4.33 15.06
N SER A 66 -35.44 3.72 13.88
CA SER A 66 -34.23 3.04 13.39
C SER A 66 -33.15 3.97 12.84
N PHE A 67 -33.51 5.16 12.34
CA PHE A 67 -32.55 6.12 11.78
C PHE A 67 -31.63 6.67 12.88
N THR A 68 -30.31 6.56 12.73
CA THR A 68 -29.38 7.07 13.75
C THR A 68 -28.86 8.46 13.41
N LEU A 69 -28.62 9.30 14.42
CA LEU A 69 -28.00 10.61 14.20
C LEU A 69 -26.56 10.52 13.66
N PHE A 70 -25.90 9.38 13.83
CA PHE A 70 -24.59 9.13 13.25
C PHE A 70 -24.67 9.01 11.72
N GLU A 71 -25.73 8.40 11.17
CA GLU A 71 -25.97 8.34 9.72
C GLU A 71 -26.20 9.74 9.13
N ALA A 72 -26.81 10.65 9.88
CA ALA A 72 -27.02 12.03 9.45
C ALA A 72 -25.72 12.84 9.31
N VAL A 73 -24.59 12.42 9.89
CA VAL A 73 -23.31 13.15 9.80
C VAL A 73 -22.77 13.17 8.37
N GLY A 74 -23.14 12.20 7.54
CA GLY A 74 -22.76 12.15 6.12
C GLY A 74 -23.71 12.87 5.16
N ALA A 75 -24.74 13.56 5.67
CA ALA A 75 -25.73 14.23 4.82
C ALA A 75 -25.12 15.45 4.10
N LEU A 76 -25.55 15.66 2.85
CA LEU A 76 -25.24 16.88 2.09
C LEU A 76 -26.24 17.98 2.45
N GLU A 77 -25.75 19.21 2.51
CA GLU A 77 -26.56 20.41 2.71
C GLU A 77 -26.77 21.11 1.37
N ILE A 78 -28.02 21.18 0.91
CA ILE A 78 -28.39 21.83 -0.35
C ILE A 78 -28.24 23.35 -0.19
N MET A 79 -27.77 24.04 -1.22
CA MET A 79 -27.43 25.47 -1.25
C MET A 79 -26.17 25.88 -0.46
N ASP A 80 -25.43 24.93 0.11
CA ASP A 80 -24.09 25.20 0.66
C ASP A 80 -23.03 25.04 -0.43
N ASP A 81 -22.15 26.02 -0.58
CA ASP A 81 -21.16 26.09 -1.67
C ASP A 81 -20.11 24.97 -1.62
N LYS A 82 -19.89 24.39 -0.44
CA LYS A 82 -18.91 23.32 -0.22
C LYS A 82 -19.55 21.94 -0.22
N MET A 83 -20.81 21.81 0.16
CA MET A 83 -21.50 20.53 0.31
C MET A 83 -22.38 20.18 -0.89
N ASP A 84 -22.94 21.17 -1.59
CA ASP A 84 -23.84 20.98 -2.71
C ASP A 84 -23.09 21.07 -4.05
N SER A 85 -22.86 19.91 -4.69
CA SER A 85 -22.30 19.88 -6.03
C SER A 85 -23.22 20.50 -7.09
N GLY A 86 -24.52 20.62 -6.83
CA GLY A 86 -25.49 21.28 -7.72
C GLY A 86 -25.54 22.80 -7.57
N TYR A 87 -24.86 23.37 -6.57
CA TYR A 87 -24.86 24.81 -6.35
C TYR A 87 -24.16 25.55 -7.51
N VAL A 88 -24.86 26.54 -8.08
CA VAL A 88 -24.34 27.42 -9.13
C VAL A 88 -24.13 28.80 -8.51
N PRO A 89 -22.88 29.25 -8.34
CA PRO A 89 -22.59 30.59 -7.84
C PRO A 89 -23.23 31.68 -8.71
N PRO A 90 -23.63 32.82 -8.13
CA PRO A 90 -24.18 33.94 -8.90
C PRO A 90 -23.23 34.39 -10.01
N GLY A 91 -23.73 34.42 -11.25
CA GLY A 91 -22.94 34.82 -12.42
C GLY A 91 -22.17 33.68 -13.11
N ASP A 92 -22.24 32.46 -12.57
CA ASP A 92 -21.71 31.26 -13.21
C ASP A 92 -22.81 30.49 -13.97
N THR A 93 -22.41 29.63 -14.91
CA THR A 93 -23.29 28.74 -15.68
C THR A 93 -23.19 27.30 -15.17
N PHE A 94 -24.29 26.54 -15.28
CA PHE A 94 -24.32 25.14 -14.84
C PHE A 94 -23.33 24.27 -15.62
N GLU A 95 -23.36 24.35 -16.95
CA GLU A 95 -22.41 23.68 -17.85
C GLU A 95 -21.25 24.61 -18.24
N ALA A 96 -20.19 24.04 -18.82
CA ALA A 96 -19.07 24.80 -19.37
C ALA A 96 -19.36 25.24 -20.82
N ASP A 97 -18.93 26.45 -21.17
CA ASP A 97 -19.14 27.06 -22.49
C ASP A 97 -18.01 26.69 -23.46
N PHE A 98 -17.87 25.41 -23.79
CA PHE A 98 -16.88 24.91 -24.75
C PHE A 98 -17.46 23.75 -25.57
N ASP A 99 -17.29 23.80 -26.89
CA ASP A 99 -17.72 22.75 -27.83
C ASP A 99 -16.57 21.77 -28.13
N PRO A 100 -16.64 20.50 -27.68
CA PRO A 100 -15.60 19.52 -27.96
C PRO A 100 -15.51 19.04 -29.41
N SER A 101 -16.49 19.38 -30.25
CA SER A 101 -16.50 19.05 -31.67
C SER A 101 -15.96 20.19 -32.56
N GLN A 102 -15.54 21.32 -31.98
CA GLN A 102 -14.98 22.43 -32.75
C GLN A 102 -13.61 22.07 -33.34
N ASP A 103 -13.26 22.72 -34.45
CA ASP A 103 -11.96 22.57 -35.09
C ASP A 103 -10.81 23.02 -34.18
N LEU A 104 -9.73 22.25 -34.18
CA LEU A 104 -8.52 22.55 -33.42
C LEU A 104 -7.32 22.67 -34.35
N SER A 105 -6.34 23.47 -33.93
CA SER A 105 -5.01 23.44 -34.54
C SER A 105 -4.19 22.24 -34.02
N PRO A 106 -3.15 21.79 -34.76
CA PRO A 106 -2.25 20.74 -34.29
C PRO A 106 -1.62 21.04 -32.92
N GLN A 107 -1.30 22.31 -32.65
CA GLN A 107 -0.75 22.74 -31.38
C GLN A 107 -1.76 22.58 -30.23
N GLN A 108 -3.01 22.96 -30.44
CA GLN A 108 -4.08 22.80 -29.45
C GLN A 108 -4.40 21.31 -29.20
N ALA A 109 -4.40 20.48 -30.24
CA ALA A 109 -4.58 19.04 -30.09
C ALA A 109 -3.46 18.41 -29.24
N ILE A 110 -2.19 18.76 -29.50
CA ILE A 110 -1.04 18.34 -28.68
C ILE A 110 -1.21 18.78 -27.23
N TRP A 111 -1.63 20.03 -27.01
CA TRP A 111 -1.84 20.58 -25.68
C TRP A 111 -2.87 19.77 -24.88
N ILE A 112 -4.01 19.44 -25.50
CA ILE A 112 -5.07 18.65 -24.87
C ILE A 112 -4.60 17.23 -24.55
N MET A 113 -3.85 16.60 -25.45
CA MET A 113 -3.26 15.27 -25.21
C MET A 113 -2.29 15.29 -24.03
N ASP A 114 -1.41 16.30 -23.94
CA ASP A 114 -0.46 16.45 -22.83
C ASP A 114 -1.19 16.68 -21.49
N GLU A 115 -2.26 17.47 -21.50
CA GLU A 115 -3.07 17.71 -20.29
C GLU A 115 -3.86 16.45 -19.86
N LEU A 116 -4.39 15.67 -20.80
CA LEU A 116 -5.00 14.38 -20.50
C LEU A 116 -4.01 13.39 -19.89
N LEU A 117 -2.78 13.31 -20.42
CA LEU A 117 -1.71 12.47 -19.86
C LEU A 117 -1.38 12.86 -18.40
N ARG A 118 -1.40 14.15 -18.10
CA ARG A 118 -1.21 14.68 -16.74
C ARG A 118 -2.34 14.30 -15.80
N LEU A 119 -3.59 14.44 -16.26
CA LEU A 119 -4.79 14.12 -15.48
C LEU A 119 -4.92 12.61 -15.24
N GLU A 120 -4.57 11.78 -16.22
CA GLU A 120 -4.51 10.32 -16.07
C GLU A 120 -3.50 9.90 -14.99
N MET A 121 -2.36 10.60 -14.87
CA MET A 121 -1.43 10.35 -13.75
C MET A 121 -2.07 10.63 -12.39
N LEU A 122 -2.91 11.67 -12.26
CA LEU A 122 -3.64 11.92 -11.02
C LEU A 122 -4.61 10.77 -10.69
N PHE A 123 -5.22 10.16 -11.70
CA PHE A 123 -6.03 8.97 -11.50
C PHE A 123 -5.18 7.82 -10.94
N HIS A 124 -4.02 7.53 -11.54
CA HIS A 124 -3.09 6.50 -11.03
C HIS A 124 -2.50 6.81 -9.64
N ALA A 125 -2.42 8.08 -9.26
CA ALA A 125 -2.05 8.53 -7.92
C ALA A 125 -3.19 8.36 -6.87
N GLY A 126 -4.35 7.85 -7.28
CA GLY A 126 -5.47 7.53 -6.39
C GLY A 126 -6.56 8.59 -6.29
N TYR A 127 -6.47 9.70 -7.05
CA TYR A 127 -7.53 10.71 -7.07
C TYR A 127 -8.73 10.24 -7.90
N PRO A 128 -9.98 10.53 -7.45
CA PRO A 128 -11.18 10.15 -8.18
C PRO A 128 -11.26 10.78 -9.57
N LEU A 129 -11.86 10.04 -10.51
CA LEU A 129 -12.01 10.48 -11.91
C LEU A 129 -12.73 11.82 -12.07
N SER A 130 -13.65 12.13 -11.17
CA SER A 130 -14.40 13.40 -11.10
C SER A 130 -13.51 14.63 -10.93
N GLN A 131 -12.31 14.47 -10.36
CA GLN A 131 -11.35 15.55 -10.12
C GLN A 131 -10.24 15.63 -11.20
N ASN A 132 -10.19 14.69 -12.14
CA ASN A 132 -9.11 14.63 -13.12
C ASN A 132 -9.60 14.37 -14.56
N VAL A 133 -9.56 13.15 -15.07
CA VAL A 133 -9.86 12.79 -16.45
C VAL A 133 -11.27 13.21 -16.88
N PHE A 134 -12.28 13.14 -15.99
CA PHE A 134 -13.63 13.59 -16.32
C PHE A 134 -13.77 15.11 -16.46
N THR A 135 -12.80 15.90 -15.99
CA THR A 135 -12.82 17.35 -16.20
C THR A 135 -12.62 17.72 -17.67
N SER A 136 -12.02 16.85 -18.48
CA SER A 136 -11.96 17.05 -19.93
C SER A 136 -13.35 16.95 -20.54
N LEU A 137 -13.81 18.02 -21.18
CA LEU A 137 -15.14 18.04 -21.80
C LEU A 137 -15.24 17.07 -22.99
N HIS A 138 -14.11 16.75 -23.63
CA HIS A 138 -14.04 15.75 -24.70
C HIS A 138 -14.33 14.35 -24.15
N ILE A 139 -13.69 14.00 -23.03
CA ILE A 139 -13.92 12.75 -22.33
C ILE A 139 -15.35 12.71 -21.75
N PHE A 140 -15.78 13.80 -21.10
CA PHE A 140 -17.06 13.87 -20.42
C PHE A 140 -18.25 13.66 -21.36
N ARG A 141 -18.19 14.19 -22.60
CA ARG A 141 -19.21 13.96 -23.63
C ARG A 141 -19.14 12.56 -24.25
N LEU A 142 -17.97 11.90 -24.27
CA LEU A 142 -17.88 10.49 -24.68
C LEU A 142 -18.57 9.53 -23.73
N ILE A 143 -18.45 9.78 -22.43
CA ILE A 143 -19.05 8.96 -21.36
C ILE A 143 -20.49 9.38 -21.02
N ASP A 144 -21.08 10.27 -21.81
CA ASP A 144 -22.47 10.66 -21.66
C ASP A 144 -23.37 9.41 -21.79
N PRO A 145 -24.31 9.18 -20.86
CA PRO A 145 -25.27 8.09 -20.93
C PRO A 145 -26.15 8.10 -22.17
N GLU A 146 -26.20 9.14 -22.99
CA GLU A 146 -26.90 9.11 -24.29
C GLU A 146 -25.96 8.73 -25.44
N ASN A 147 -24.64 8.81 -25.24
CA ASN A 147 -23.65 8.40 -26.22
C ASN A 147 -23.45 6.87 -26.19
N ARG A 148 -23.42 6.24 -27.37
CA ARG A 148 -23.40 4.77 -27.54
C ARG A 148 -22.38 4.36 -28.59
N ASN A 149 -21.86 3.13 -28.49
CA ASN A 149 -20.93 2.53 -29.45
C ASN A 149 -21.42 2.80 -30.90
N PRO A 150 -20.62 3.45 -31.79
CA PRO A 150 -19.17 3.68 -31.78
C PRO A 150 -18.63 4.88 -31.01
N TYR A 151 -19.43 5.50 -30.14
CA TYR A 151 -19.08 6.66 -29.32
C TYR A 151 -18.54 7.84 -30.15
N PRO A 152 -19.32 8.37 -31.12
CA PRO A 152 -18.86 9.44 -32.00
C PRO A 152 -18.54 10.75 -31.25
N PHE A 153 -17.62 11.53 -31.83
CA PHE A 153 -17.29 12.91 -31.45
C PHE A 153 -18.24 13.94 -32.12
N ASP A 154 -19.53 13.64 -32.16
CA ASP A 154 -20.54 14.51 -32.75
C ASP A 154 -21.39 15.12 -31.63
N PHE A 155 -20.92 16.24 -31.07
CA PHE A 155 -21.55 16.94 -29.96
C PHE A 155 -22.03 18.32 -30.45
N GLY A 156 -23.26 18.71 -30.12
CA GLY A 156 -23.77 20.06 -30.41
C GLY A 156 -24.43 20.26 -31.78
N HIS A 157 -24.51 21.53 -32.20
CA HIS A 157 -25.37 21.99 -33.30
C HIS A 157 -24.73 21.90 -34.70
N ASN A 158 -23.41 21.72 -34.80
CA ASN A 158 -22.67 21.61 -36.06
C ASN A 158 -22.62 20.16 -36.56
N VAL A 159 -23.78 19.51 -36.65
CA VAL A 159 -23.91 18.14 -37.14
C VAL A 159 -23.48 18.10 -38.61
N GLY A 160 -22.27 17.59 -38.89
CA GLY A 160 -21.80 17.30 -40.25
C GLY A 160 -20.44 17.88 -40.64
N HIS A 161 -19.91 18.89 -39.94
CA HIS A 161 -18.51 19.30 -40.13
C HIS A 161 -17.60 18.40 -39.29
N LYS A 162 -16.66 17.69 -39.94
CA LYS A 162 -15.75 16.77 -39.26
C LYS A 162 -14.32 17.04 -39.66
N GLN A 163 -13.63 17.86 -38.88
CA GLN A 163 -12.18 18.02 -39.03
C GLN A 163 -11.49 16.72 -38.58
N PRO A 164 -10.73 16.02 -39.44
CA PRO A 164 -10.19 14.70 -39.08
C PRO A 164 -9.21 14.74 -37.89
N LEU A 165 -8.52 15.86 -37.66
CA LEU A 165 -7.65 16.03 -36.50
C LEU A 165 -8.42 15.88 -35.16
N VAL A 166 -9.68 16.33 -35.11
CA VAL A 166 -10.53 16.22 -33.92
C VAL A 166 -11.28 14.89 -33.94
N HIS A 167 -12.03 14.63 -35.02
CA HIS A 167 -12.98 13.51 -35.09
C HIS A 167 -12.34 12.15 -35.38
N THR A 168 -11.08 12.11 -35.80
CA THR A 168 -10.32 10.86 -36.00
C THR A 168 -9.19 10.77 -34.99
N VAL A 169 -8.29 11.76 -34.96
CA VAL A 169 -7.04 11.67 -34.18
C VAL A 169 -7.25 11.91 -32.69
N LEU A 170 -7.86 13.04 -32.30
CA LEU A 170 -8.13 13.32 -30.89
C LEU A 170 -9.19 12.38 -30.32
N HIS A 171 -10.19 11.99 -31.12
CA HIS A 171 -11.18 10.97 -30.78
C HIS A 171 -10.52 9.65 -30.41
N ALA A 172 -9.67 9.10 -31.27
CA ALA A 172 -8.94 7.86 -31.01
C ALA A 172 -8.09 7.95 -29.73
N TYR A 173 -7.41 9.09 -29.51
CA TYR A 173 -6.65 9.32 -28.29
C TYR A 173 -7.53 9.30 -27.04
N CYS A 174 -8.69 9.99 -27.06
CA CYS A 174 -9.61 10.06 -25.93
C CYS A 174 -10.24 8.69 -25.60
N ILE A 175 -10.61 7.91 -26.62
CA ILE A 175 -11.07 6.53 -26.45
C ILE A 175 -9.97 5.67 -25.82
N ALA A 176 -8.73 5.80 -26.28
CA ALA A 176 -7.60 5.06 -25.71
C ALA A 176 -7.34 5.44 -24.23
N VAL A 177 -7.45 6.72 -23.85
CA VAL A 177 -7.36 7.16 -22.44
C VAL A 177 -8.44 6.51 -21.58
N LEU A 178 -9.70 6.54 -22.04
CA LEU A 178 -10.82 5.88 -21.33
C LEU A 178 -10.58 4.38 -21.17
N LYS A 179 -10.07 3.72 -22.20
CA LYS A 179 -9.76 2.29 -22.15
C LYS A 179 -8.57 1.97 -21.25
N CYS A 180 -7.53 2.80 -21.22
CA CYS A 180 -6.44 2.68 -20.25
C CYS A 180 -6.98 2.79 -18.82
N CYS A 181 -7.85 3.76 -18.54
CA CYS A 181 -8.47 3.92 -17.22
C CYS A 181 -9.32 2.69 -16.84
N ASP A 182 -10.14 2.17 -17.76
CA ASP A 182 -10.96 0.97 -17.57
C ASP A 182 -10.12 -0.28 -17.29
N LEU A 183 -9.07 -0.51 -18.08
CA LEU A 183 -8.15 -1.64 -17.88
C LEU A 183 -7.41 -1.55 -16.54
N ALA A 184 -6.92 -0.37 -16.18
CA ALA A 184 -6.28 -0.13 -14.88
C ALA A 184 -7.25 -0.37 -13.72
N LEU A 185 -8.49 0.12 -13.84
CA LEU A 185 -9.54 -0.09 -12.84
C LEU A 185 -9.83 -1.59 -12.64
N ARG A 186 -10.03 -2.33 -13.73
CA ARG A 186 -10.27 -3.78 -13.70
C ARG A 186 -9.10 -4.54 -13.06
N CYS A 187 -7.86 -4.19 -13.42
CA CYS A 187 -6.67 -4.79 -12.82
C CYS A 187 -6.62 -4.54 -11.31
N ILE A 188 -6.79 -3.30 -10.85
CA ILE A 188 -6.79 -2.95 -9.42
C ILE A 188 -7.92 -3.67 -8.68
N GLN A 189 -9.14 -3.66 -9.23
CA GLN A 189 -10.30 -4.31 -8.61
C GLN A 189 -10.18 -5.83 -8.49
N SER A 190 -9.37 -6.46 -9.34
CA SER A 190 -9.09 -7.90 -9.27
C SER A 190 -8.14 -8.30 -8.13
N GLN A 191 -7.46 -7.33 -7.51
CA GLN A 191 -6.41 -7.55 -6.52
C GLN A 191 -6.76 -6.92 -5.16
N ILE A 192 -5.90 -7.12 -4.16
CA ILE A 192 -6.11 -6.52 -2.83
C ILE A 192 -5.71 -5.06 -2.87
N TYR A 193 -6.69 -4.18 -2.65
CA TYR A 193 -6.54 -2.73 -2.45
C TYR A 193 -7.56 -2.23 -1.42
N PHE A 194 -7.36 -1.03 -0.89
CA PHE A 194 -8.31 -0.38 0.02
C PHE A 194 -8.95 0.84 -0.64
N GLU A 195 -10.27 0.79 -0.84
CA GLU A 195 -11.05 1.87 -1.46
C GLU A 195 -11.01 3.15 -0.62
N GLU A 196 -10.93 4.30 -1.30
CA GLU A 196 -10.78 5.66 -0.73
C GLU A 196 -9.51 5.91 0.09
N GLU A 197 -8.61 4.92 0.21
CA GLU A 197 -7.30 5.06 0.84
C GLU A 197 -6.16 4.88 -0.16
N ASP A 198 -6.14 3.76 -0.88
CA ASP A 198 -5.15 3.47 -1.93
C ASP A 198 -5.60 3.97 -3.30
N PHE A 199 -6.91 3.92 -3.56
CA PHE A 199 -7.50 4.22 -4.87
C PHE A 199 -9.01 4.47 -4.76
N VAL A 200 -9.55 5.32 -5.64
CA VAL A 200 -10.99 5.55 -5.73
C VAL A 200 -11.53 4.91 -7.00
N THR A 201 -12.45 3.95 -6.84
CA THR A 201 -13.02 3.19 -7.96
C THR A 201 -14.37 3.70 -8.47
N SER A 202 -14.93 4.72 -7.81
CA SER A 202 -16.22 5.29 -8.20
C SER A 202 -16.18 5.92 -9.60
N LEU A 203 -17.17 5.56 -10.42
CA LEU A 203 -17.41 6.15 -11.74
C LEU A 203 -18.55 7.18 -11.73
N PHE A 204 -19.15 7.45 -10.56
CA PHE A 204 -20.17 8.48 -10.38
C PHE A 204 -21.36 8.38 -11.34
N GLY A 205 -21.81 7.15 -11.62
CA GLY A 205 -22.93 6.86 -12.53
C GLY A 205 -22.59 6.94 -14.03
N ARG A 206 -21.29 6.99 -14.38
CA ARG A 206 -20.81 6.91 -15.77
C ARG A 206 -20.21 5.53 -16.07
N GLU A 207 -20.05 5.23 -17.36
CA GLU A 207 -19.38 4.03 -17.86
C GLU A 207 -18.22 4.41 -18.79
N LEU A 208 -17.09 3.69 -18.69
CA LEU A 208 -15.87 3.97 -19.46
C LEU A 208 -15.91 3.30 -20.84
N CYS A 209 -16.93 3.65 -21.64
CA CYS A 209 -17.15 3.11 -23.00
C CYS A 209 -17.08 1.57 -23.06
N ILE A 210 -17.70 0.86 -22.11
CA ILE A 210 -17.51 -0.58 -21.89
C ILE A 210 -17.83 -1.48 -23.09
N GLN A 211 -18.62 -1.01 -24.06
CA GLN A 211 -18.99 -1.76 -25.25
C GLN A 211 -17.88 -1.82 -26.31
N LEU A 212 -16.85 -0.98 -26.17
CA LEU A 212 -15.70 -0.93 -27.07
C LEU A 212 -14.52 -1.72 -26.47
N GLY A 213 -13.96 -2.65 -27.23
CA GLY A 213 -12.87 -3.53 -26.76
C GLY A 213 -11.47 -2.89 -26.88
N PRO A 214 -10.45 -3.38 -26.14
CA PRO A 214 -9.07 -2.89 -26.27
C PRO A 214 -8.53 -2.97 -27.71
N GLN A 215 -8.85 -4.04 -28.43
CA GLN A 215 -8.45 -4.22 -29.83
C GLN A 215 -9.10 -3.19 -30.77
N GLU A 216 -10.36 -2.81 -30.53
CA GLU A 216 -11.03 -1.77 -31.31
C GLU A 216 -10.41 -0.39 -31.06
N ALA A 217 -10.03 -0.09 -29.82
CA ALA A 217 -9.28 1.13 -29.51
C ALA A 217 -7.90 1.16 -30.20
N LEU A 218 -7.22 0.02 -30.27
CA LEU A 218 -5.95 -0.12 -31.01
C LEU A 218 -6.14 0.12 -32.52
N THR A 219 -7.26 -0.36 -33.10
CA THR A 219 -7.61 -0.07 -34.50
C THR A 219 -7.81 1.41 -34.72
N LEU A 220 -8.58 2.09 -33.87
CA LEU A 220 -8.79 3.55 -33.96
C LEU A 220 -7.48 4.35 -33.90
N LEU A 221 -6.56 3.97 -33.00
CA LEU A 221 -5.23 4.59 -32.91
C LEU A 221 -4.41 4.35 -34.18
N THR A 222 -4.48 3.15 -34.74
CA THR A 222 -3.75 2.79 -35.97
C THR A 222 -4.28 3.59 -37.16
N ASP A 223 -5.60 3.68 -37.32
CA ASP A 223 -6.25 4.45 -38.37
C ASP A 223 -5.90 5.95 -38.27
N ALA A 224 -5.85 6.49 -37.04
CA ALA A 224 -5.42 7.86 -36.78
C ALA A 224 -3.96 8.11 -37.19
N ILE A 225 -3.05 7.16 -36.92
CA ILE A 225 -1.63 7.24 -37.35
C ILE A 225 -1.54 7.21 -38.88
N THR A 226 -2.24 6.28 -39.54
CA THR A 226 -2.26 6.19 -41.01
C THR A 226 -2.77 7.49 -41.64
N TRP A 227 -3.84 8.08 -41.09
CA TRP A 227 -4.34 9.37 -41.57
C TRP A 227 -3.30 10.50 -41.41
N LEU A 228 -2.57 10.54 -40.28
CA LEU A 228 -1.55 11.56 -40.04
C LEU A 228 -0.39 11.47 -41.04
N GLU A 229 0.02 10.26 -41.43
CA GLU A 229 1.08 10.02 -42.41
C GLU A 229 0.74 10.60 -43.79
N GLU A 230 -0.53 10.49 -44.18
CA GLU A 230 -1.11 10.99 -45.44
C GLU A 230 -1.52 12.47 -45.39
N SER A 231 -1.58 13.07 -44.21
CA SER A 231 -2.04 14.45 -44.01
C SER A 231 -1.08 15.50 -44.59
N THR A 232 -1.61 16.69 -44.89
CA THR A 232 -0.84 17.85 -45.36
C THR A 232 -0.32 18.72 -44.20
N LEU A 233 -0.35 18.23 -42.97
CA LEU A 233 0.14 18.94 -41.80
C LEU A 233 1.67 19.04 -41.81
N ASP A 234 2.21 20.02 -41.07
CA ASP A 234 3.67 20.13 -40.91
C ASP A 234 4.24 18.83 -40.29
N ARG A 235 5.36 18.36 -40.84
CA ARG A 235 5.97 17.09 -40.46
C ARG A 235 6.38 17.07 -39.00
N ALA A 236 6.79 18.20 -38.43
CA ALA A 236 7.12 18.30 -37.01
C ALA A 236 5.89 18.04 -36.11
N PHE A 237 4.71 18.53 -36.48
CA PHE A 237 3.47 18.24 -35.74
C PHE A 237 3.02 16.79 -35.92
N VAL A 238 3.12 16.26 -37.14
CA VAL A 238 2.81 14.84 -37.41
C VAL A 238 3.65 13.94 -36.53
N GLU A 239 4.98 14.13 -36.48
CA GLU A 239 5.88 13.34 -35.62
C GLU A 239 5.50 13.42 -34.13
N GLN A 240 5.16 14.62 -33.64
CA GLN A 240 4.79 14.83 -32.23
C GLN A 240 3.44 14.20 -31.85
N ILE A 241 2.45 14.25 -32.75
CA ILE A 241 1.14 13.64 -32.52
C ILE A 241 1.25 12.11 -32.63
N THR A 242 1.96 11.61 -33.64
CA THR A 242 2.19 10.17 -33.83
C THR A 242 2.90 9.56 -32.61
N LEU A 243 3.88 10.25 -32.01
CA LEU A 243 4.52 9.79 -30.77
C LEU A 243 3.51 9.64 -29.63
N ARG A 244 2.56 10.58 -29.46
CA ARG A 244 1.52 10.51 -28.42
C ARG A 244 0.54 9.37 -28.65
N LEU A 245 0.18 9.10 -29.90
CA LEU A 245 -0.64 7.93 -30.27
C LEU A 245 0.11 6.61 -30.05
N SER A 246 1.41 6.55 -30.38
CA SER A 246 2.27 5.40 -30.10
C SER A 246 2.35 5.10 -28.60
N ILE A 247 2.55 6.14 -27.78
CA ILE A 247 2.55 6.00 -26.31
C ILE A 247 1.22 5.40 -25.84
N ARG A 248 0.07 5.86 -26.35
CA ARG A 248 -1.23 5.28 -26.00
C ARG A 248 -1.35 3.81 -26.40
N LYS A 249 -0.87 3.46 -27.58
CA LYS A 249 -0.84 2.08 -28.07
C LYS A 249 -0.02 1.18 -27.13
N GLU A 250 1.18 1.61 -26.75
CA GLU A 250 2.03 0.87 -25.79
C GLU A 250 1.37 0.78 -24.41
N MET A 251 0.69 1.83 -23.93
CA MET A 251 -0.05 1.79 -22.66
C MET A 251 -1.21 0.79 -22.67
N LEU A 252 -1.96 0.68 -23.77
CA LEU A 252 -3.03 -0.33 -23.90
C LEU A 252 -2.47 -1.75 -23.74
N PHE A 253 -1.35 -2.07 -24.40
CA PHE A 253 -0.69 -3.38 -24.22
C PHE A 253 -0.19 -3.58 -22.79
N CYS A 254 0.42 -2.56 -22.18
CA CYS A 254 0.91 -2.64 -20.80
C CYS A 254 -0.21 -2.93 -19.78
N PHE A 255 -1.41 -2.42 -20.03
CA PHE A 255 -2.52 -2.50 -19.08
C PHE A 255 -3.40 -3.74 -19.31
N ASP A 256 -3.61 -4.15 -20.56
CA ASP A 256 -4.43 -5.32 -20.94
C ASP A 256 -3.71 -6.65 -20.64
N GLU A 257 -2.42 -6.74 -20.97
CA GLU A 257 -1.66 -7.98 -20.81
C GLU A 257 -1.16 -8.17 -19.37
N PRO A 258 -1.15 -9.41 -18.84
CA PRO A 258 -0.52 -9.70 -17.55
C PRO A 258 1.01 -9.58 -17.66
N LEU A 259 1.70 -9.22 -16.56
CA LEU A 259 3.15 -8.95 -16.58
C LEU A 259 4.03 -10.02 -17.27
N PRO A 260 3.78 -11.35 -17.10
CA PRO A 260 4.57 -12.38 -17.77
C PRO A 260 4.50 -12.32 -19.31
N LEU A 261 3.36 -11.90 -19.85
CA LEU A 261 3.08 -11.80 -21.29
C LEU A 261 3.31 -10.39 -21.84
N ALA A 262 3.32 -9.39 -20.97
CA ALA A 262 3.62 -7.99 -21.29
C ALA A 262 5.12 -7.74 -21.59
N GLN A 263 5.82 -8.68 -22.23
CA GLN A 263 7.25 -8.60 -22.49
C GLN A 263 7.62 -7.36 -23.31
N ASP A 264 8.60 -6.62 -22.80
CA ASP A 264 9.19 -5.39 -23.36
C ASP A 264 8.26 -4.18 -23.58
N TYR A 265 6.93 -4.27 -23.41
CA TYR A 265 6.02 -3.13 -23.61
C TYR A 265 6.30 -2.00 -22.61
N TRP A 266 6.46 -2.31 -21.31
CA TRP A 266 6.77 -1.30 -20.29
C TRP A 266 8.13 -0.62 -20.53
N ALA A 267 9.12 -1.36 -21.02
CA ALA A 267 10.44 -0.82 -21.37
C ALA A 267 10.35 0.10 -22.60
N ARG A 268 9.59 -0.29 -23.62
CA ARG A 268 9.32 0.54 -24.80
C ARG A 268 8.57 1.82 -24.44
N LEU A 269 7.49 1.69 -23.67
CA LEU A 269 6.72 2.83 -23.15
C LEU A 269 7.61 3.83 -22.42
N ARG A 270 8.51 3.34 -21.54
CA ARG A 270 9.49 4.18 -20.86
C ARG A 270 10.39 4.95 -21.83
N VAL A 271 10.89 4.30 -22.88
CA VAL A 271 11.74 4.95 -23.90
C VAL A 271 10.96 6.02 -24.66
N GLU A 272 9.72 5.74 -25.06
CA GLU A 272 8.88 6.71 -25.76
C GLU A 272 8.55 7.93 -24.88
N LEU A 273 8.24 7.71 -23.59
CA LEU A 273 7.99 8.78 -22.62
C LEU A 273 9.22 9.67 -22.40
N VAL A 274 10.44 9.10 -22.41
CA VAL A 274 11.68 9.90 -22.34
C VAL A 274 11.85 10.77 -23.58
N ASN A 275 11.44 10.29 -24.75
CA ASN A 275 11.53 11.02 -26.01
C ASN A 275 10.42 12.08 -26.19
N LEU A 276 9.40 12.09 -25.31
CA LEU A 276 8.28 13.00 -25.38
C LEU A 276 8.71 14.45 -25.10
N LYS A 277 8.50 15.33 -26.07
CA LYS A 277 8.71 16.76 -25.93
C LYS A 277 7.41 17.43 -25.50
N LEU A 278 7.36 17.85 -24.24
CA LEU A 278 6.21 18.55 -23.67
C LEU A 278 6.13 19.98 -24.19
N GLN A 279 4.92 20.44 -24.52
CA GLN A 279 4.66 21.84 -24.86
C GLN A 279 4.33 22.66 -23.59
N PRO A 280 4.69 23.95 -23.55
CA PRO A 280 4.32 24.83 -22.44
C PRO A 280 2.80 24.99 -22.35
N GLN A 281 2.25 24.76 -21.15
CA GLN A 281 0.83 24.81 -20.85
C GLN A 281 0.39 26.25 -20.53
N SER A 282 0.40 27.16 -21.52
CA SER A 282 0.09 28.58 -21.33
C SER A 282 -1.07 29.10 -22.20
N ASP A 283 -1.81 28.22 -22.86
CA ASP A 283 -2.90 28.58 -23.75
C ASP A 283 -4.23 28.65 -22.99
N GLU A 284 -4.74 29.86 -22.77
CA GLU A 284 -6.02 30.12 -22.08
C GLU A 284 -7.23 29.54 -22.82
N GLU A 285 -7.19 29.39 -24.15
CA GLU A 285 -8.31 28.81 -24.89
C GLU A 285 -8.39 27.30 -24.68
N CYS A 286 -7.25 26.62 -24.66
CA CYS A 286 -7.21 25.19 -24.40
C CYS A 286 -7.64 24.84 -22.97
N HIS A 287 -7.39 25.72 -21.99
CA HIS A 287 -7.89 25.54 -20.62
C HIS A 287 -9.42 25.45 -20.55
N LYS A 288 -10.16 26.08 -21.47
CA LYS A 288 -11.63 25.99 -21.52
C LYS A 288 -12.14 24.60 -21.90
N ALA A 289 -11.29 23.75 -22.50
CA ALA A 289 -11.61 22.36 -22.77
C ALA A 289 -11.72 21.49 -21.51
N PHE A 290 -11.34 22.03 -20.34
CA PHE A 290 -11.33 21.36 -19.05
C PHE A 290 -12.13 22.16 -18.02
N SER A 291 -13.02 21.52 -17.26
CA SER A 291 -13.86 22.20 -16.27
C SER A 291 -14.22 21.30 -15.10
N ASP A 292 -14.23 21.85 -13.90
CA ASP A 292 -14.74 21.22 -12.67
C ASP A 292 -16.28 21.19 -12.60
N LYS A 293 -16.96 21.99 -13.43
CA LYS A 293 -18.43 22.02 -13.56
C LYS A 293 -19.04 20.66 -13.93
N VAL A 294 -18.23 19.74 -14.49
CA VAL A 294 -18.67 18.37 -14.75
C VAL A 294 -19.14 17.65 -13.48
N GLN A 295 -18.60 17.99 -12.31
CA GLN A 295 -18.98 17.38 -11.04
C GLN A 295 -20.44 17.64 -10.66
N ARG A 296 -21.06 18.72 -11.17
CA ARG A 296 -22.47 19.06 -10.95
C ARG A 296 -23.44 18.08 -11.61
N GLN A 297 -22.96 17.37 -12.64
CA GLN A 297 -23.73 16.43 -13.44
C GLN A 297 -23.47 14.96 -13.06
N LEU A 298 -22.53 14.71 -12.16
CA LEU A 298 -22.17 13.39 -11.69
C LEU A 298 -23.08 12.93 -10.55
N ALA A 299 -23.39 11.64 -10.49
CA ALA A 299 -24.13 11.07 -9.38
C ALA A 299 -23.17 10.91 -8.18
N THR A 300 -23.11 11.93 -7.32
CA THR A 300 -22.25 11.94 -6.12
C THR A 300 -23.07 12.12 -4.85
N SER A 301 -22.74 11.33 -3.83
CA SER A 301 -23.16 11.53 -2.44
C SER A 301 -22.08 12.20 -1.60
N THR A 302 -21.02 12.68 -2.25
CA THR A 302 -19.89 13.36 -1.62
C THR A 302 -19.81 14.81 -2.08
N PRO A 303 -19.32 15.72 -1.22
CA PRO A 303 -19.11 17.12 -1.57
C PRO A 303 -18.22 17.30 -2.81
N PRO A 304 -18.43 18.36 -3.61
CA PRO A 304 -17.54 18.69 -4.73
C PRO A 304 -16.10 18.91 -4.23
N ARG A 305 -15.12 18.40 -4.97
CA ARG A 305 -13.71 18.51 -4.58
C ARG A 305 -12.90 19.24 -5.66
N PRO A 306 -12.02 20.18 -5.28
CA PRO A 306 -11.23 20.93 -6.25
C PRO A 306 -10.22 20.03 -6.97
N MET A 307 -9.88 20.35 -8.21
CA MET A 307 -8.87 19.62 -8.98
C MET A 307 -7.47 19.72 -8.31
N PRO A 308 -6.77 18.59 -8.10
CA PRO A 308 -5.39 18.60 -7.61
C PRO A 308 -4.42 19.30 -8.57
N ARG A 309 -3.47 20.05 -8.02
CA ARG A 309 -2.41 20.71 -8.81
C ARG A 309 -1.20 19.78 -8.93
N LEU A 310 -0.84 19.43 -10.15
CA LEU A 310 0.36 18.66 -10.49
C LEU A 310 0.95 19.27 -11.76
N ALA A 311 2.24 19.60 -11.77
CA ALA A 311 2.87 20.11 -12.98
C ALA A 311 3.05 18.98 -14.01
N LEU A 312 2.96 19.32 -15.30
CA LEU A 312 3.09 18.34 -16.39
C LEU A 312 4.43 17.59 -16.36
N LYS A 313 5.51 18.29 -16.00
CA LYS A 313 6.84 17.68 -15.83
C LYS A 313 6.86 16.64 -14.70
N ASP A 314 6.29 16.98 -13.55
CA ASP A 314 6.24 16.08 -12.39
C ASP A 314 5.35 14.86 -12.69
N ALA A 315 4.29 15.04 -13.48
CA ALA A 315 3.47 13.93 -13.97
C ALA A 315 4.27 12.99 -14.88
N LEU A 316 5.09 13.53 -15.80
CA LEU A 316 5.96 12.71 -16.64
C LEU A 316 7.01 11.94 -15.81
N GLU A 317 7.59 12.56 -14.79
CA GLU A 317 8.50 11.89 -13.85
C GLU A 317 7.80 10.74 -13.11
N GLN A 318 6.54 10.92 -12.69
CA GLN A 318 5.74 9.86 -12.08
C GLN A 318 5.37 8.74 -13.06
N TRP A 319 5.08 9.05 -14.32
CA TRP A 319 4.86 8.05 -15.37
C TRP A 319 6.12 7.19 -15.59
N LEU A 320 7.30 7.82 -15.68
CA LEU A 320 8.57 7.11 -15.82
C LEU A 320 8.84 6.21 -14.61
N GLN A 321 8.55 6.70 -13.41
CA GLN A 321 8.66 5.92 -12.18
C GLN A 321 7.70 4.73 -12.18
N MET A 322 6.44 4.91 -12.62
CA MET A 322 5.48 3.81 -12.74
C MET A 322 5.97 2.73 -13.71
N CYS A 323 6.56 3.11 -14.85
CA CYS A 323 7.20 2.16 -15.76
C CYS A 323 8.35 1.40 -15.07
N ASP A 324 9.21 2.11 -14.34
CA ASP A 324 10.33 1.49 -13.60
C ASP A 324 9.84 0.53 -12.49
N ASP A 325 8.68 0.83 -11.89
CA ASP A 325 8.04 -0.03 -10.89
C ASP A 325 7.39 -1.26 -11.53
N ALA A 326 6.68 -1.11 -12.65
CA ALA A 326 6.10 -2.23 -13.39
C ALA A 326 7.18 -3.18 -13.95
N ILE A 327 8.30 -2.63 -14.45
CA ILE A 327 9.47 -3.43 -14.87
C ILE A 327 10.07 -4.17 -13.68
N ALA A 328 10.20 -3.53 -12.52
CA ALA A 328 10.67 -4.19 -11.31
C ALA A 328 9.71 -5.30 -10.84
N ALA A 329 8.40 -5.10 -10.98
CA ALA A 329 7.40 -6.13 -10.71
C ALA A 329 7.50 -7.30 -11.70
N GLN A 330 7.73 -7.05 -12.98
CA GLN A 330 7.91 -8.08 -14.01
C GLN A 330 9.15 -8.95 -13.75
N GLN A 331 10.21 -8.39 -13.17
CA GLN A 331 11.38 -9.16 -12.75
C GLN A 331 11.03 -10.22 -11.69
N LEU A 332 10.01 -9.99 -10.86
CA LEU A 332 9.53 -10.96 -9.86
C LEU A 332 8.84 -12.16 -10.53
N SER A 333 8.26 -11.97 -11.72
CA SER A 333 7.64 -13.00 -12.54
C SER A 333 8.64 -13.93 -13.22
N CYS A 334 9.93 -13.57 -13.24
CA CYS A 334 10.95 -14.39 -13.90
C CYS A 334 11.11 -15.75 -13.20
N THR A 335 11.30 -16.81 -14.00
CA THR A 335 11.35 -18.21 -13.57
C THR A 335 12.39 -18.49 -12.49
N ASP A 336 13.46 -17.71 -12.43
CA ASP A 336 14.50 -17.82 -11.40
C ASP A 336 14.01 -17.41 -10.00
N PHE A 337 13.08 -16.45 -9.90
CA PHE A 337 12.53 -15.99 -8.62
C PHE A 337 11.32 -16.81 -8.18
N VAL A 338 10.43 -17.17 -9.11
CA VAL A 338 9.23 -17.98 -8.84
C VAL A 338 9.60 -19.37 -8.27
N ARG A 339 10.78 -19.90 -8.61
CA ARG A 339 11.26 -21.20 -8.11
C ARG A 339 11.98 -21.14 -6.76
N HIS A 340 12.30 -19.93 -6.27
CA HIS A 340 13.05 -19.74 -5.03
C HIS A 340 12.30 -18.81 -4.05
N PRO A 341 11.50 -19.37 -3.13
CA PRO A 341 10.63 -18.63 -2.22
C PRO A 341 11.31 -17.52 -1.41
N ILE A 342 12.54 -17.77 -0.96
CA ILE A 342 13.34 -16.83 -0.16
C ILE A 342 13.75 -15.61 -1.00
N SER A 343 14.18 -15.85 -2.24
CA SER A 343 14.55 -14.80 -3.18
C SER A 343 13.35 -13.97 -3.57
N LEU A 344 12.21 -14.62 -3.87
CA LEU A 344 10.96 -13.93 -4.19
C LEU A 344 10.49 -13.03 -3.04
N LEU A 345 10.54 -13.51 -1.80
CA LEU A 345 10.11 -12.74 -0.64
C LEU A 345 11.01 -11.52 -0.45
N THR A 346 12.33 -11.72 -0.52
CA THR A 346 13.30 -10.62 -0.41
C THR A 346 13.09 -9.57 -1.50
N SER A 347 12.87 -10.00 -2.75
CA SER A 347 12.63 -9.09 -3.87
C SER A 347 11.27 -8.39 -3.78
N THR A 348 10.25 -9.05 -3.23
CA THR A 348 8.94 -8.45 -2.91
C THR A 348 9.07 -7.33 -1.87
N TRP A 349 9.85 -7.55 -0.80
CA TRP A 349 10.19 -6.48 0.16
C TRP A 349 10.95 -5.33 -0.48
N LYS A 350 11.92 -5.62 -1.37
CA LYS A 350 12.62 -4.57 -2.13
C LYS A 350 11.65 -3.76 -2.99
N PHE A 351 10.69 -4.40 -3.65
CA PHE A 351 9.67 -3.73 -4.45
C PHE A 351 8.76 -2.85 -3.59
N GLY A 352 8.24 -3.37 -2.48
CA GLY A 352 7.38 -2.61 -1.56
C GLY A 352 8.10 -1.42 -0.91
N TYR A 353 9.43 -1.47 -0.74
CA TYR A 353 10.28 -0.43 -0.15
C TYR A 353 10.95 0.52 -1.16
N ARG A 354 10.47 0.54 -2.41
CA ARG A 354 10.88 1.57 -3.37
C ARG A 354 10.40 2.95 -2.90
N LEU A 355 11.20 3.96 -3.22
CA LEU A 355 10.93 5.37 -2.92
C LEU A 355 11.00 6.16 -4.24
N PRO A 356 9.94 6.87 -4.64
CA PRO A 356 8.61 6.93 -4.01
C PRO A 356 7.87 5.59 -4.01
N GLU A 357 6.81 5.46 -3.20
CA GLU A 357 6.02 4.23 -3.09
C GLU A 357 5.38 3.88 -4.46
N PRO A 358 5.42 2.60 -4.89
CA PRO A 358 4.78 2.19 -6.13
C PRO A 358 3.28 2.50 -6.14
N VAL A 359 2.80 3.09 -7.23
CA VAL A 359 1.37 3.39 -7.40
C VAL A 359 0.51 2.13 -7.41
N THR A 360 -0.78 2.28 -7.09
CA THR A 360 -1.70 1.16 -6.88
C THR A 360 -1.79 0.22 -8.09
N LEU A 361 -1.69 0.74 -9.32
CA LEU A 361 -1.65 -0.10 -10.52
C LEU A 361 -0.40 -1.01 -10.57
N ALA A 362 0.79 -0.47 -10.27
CA ALA A 362 2.02 -1.27 -10.24
C ALA A 362 1.96 -2.34 -9.14
N ARG A 363 1.40 -2.00 -7.97
CA ARG A 363 1.14 -2.94 -6.87
C ARG A 363 0.15 -4.03 -7.29
N ALA A 364 -0.90 -3.68 -8.04
CA ALA A 364 -1.86 -4.65 -8.57
C ALA A 364 -1.24 -5.57 -9.63
N LYS A 365 -0.47 -5.03 -10.58
CA LYS A 365 0.23 -5.83 -11.60
C LYS A 365 1.24 -6.81 -10.97
N MET A 366 1.94 -6.40 -9.91
CA MET A 366 2.78 -7.30 -9.14
C MET A 366 1.97 -8.44 -8.49
N GLN A 367 0.83 -8.13 -7.86
CA GLN A 367 -0.04 -9.14 -7.24
C GLN A 367 -0.62 -10.12 -8.27
N GLU A 368 -1.03 -9.62 -9.44
CA GLU A 368 -1.49 -10.42 -10.57
C GLU A 368 -0.44 -11.46 -10.96
N SER A 369 0.83 -11.05 -11.05
CA SER A 369 1.94 -11.97 -11.34
C SER A 369 2.15 -13.07 -10.30
N LEU A 370 1.84 -12.83 -9.02
CA LEU A 370 2.01 -13.85 -7.97
C LEU A 370 0.94 -14.94 -8.05
N THR A 371 -0.22 -14.62 -8.63
CA THR A 371 -1.35 -15.55 -8.77
C THR A 371 -1.58 -16.03 -10.19
N TRP A 372 -0.73 -15.63 -11.13
CA TRP A 372 -0.86 -16.04 -12.50
C TRP A 372 -0.43 -17.50 -12.65
N GLU A 373 -1.35 -18.33 -13.13
CA GLU A 373 -1.13 -19.72 -13.49
C GLU A 373 -1.31 -19.85 -15.01
N GLU A 374 -0.23 -20.09 -15.74
CA GLU A 374 -0.31 -20.40 -17.16
C GLU A 374 -0.94 -21.79 -17.31
N GLY A 375 -2.18 -21.85 -17.81
CA GLY A 375 -2.78 -23.06 -18.37
C GLY A 375 -2.61 -24.35 -17.57
N GLY A 376 -3.32 -24.48 -16.43
CA GLY A 376 -3.92 -25.74 -15.98
C GLY A 376 -3.04 -26.97 -15.68
N ASP A 377 -1.72 -26.93 -15.79
CA ASP A 377 -0.86 -28.06 -15.43
C ASP A 377 0.13 -27.70 -14.31
N TYR A 378 0.31 -28.66 -13.40
CA TYR A 378 0.98 -28.63 -12.10
C TYR A 378 2.49 -28.29 -12.11
N ASP A 379 2.94 -27.35 -12.95
CA ASP A 379 4.35 -27.07 -13.21
C ASP A 379 4.70 -25.58 -13.10
N GLY A 380 4.32 -24.93 -11.99
CA GLY A 380 4.80 -23.57 -11.69
C GLY A 380 3.90 -22.64 -10.87
N GLY A 381 2.80 -23.12 -10.29
CA GLY A 381 1.85 -22.29 -9.55
C GLY A 381 2.21 -22.00 -8.08
N ALA A 382 1.31 -21.26 -7.41
CA ALA A 382 1.41 -20.89 -6.00
C ALA A 382 1.63 -22.09 -5.05
N THR A 383 1.07 -23.26 -5.40
CA THR A 383 1.23 -24.50 -4.64
C THR A 383 2.65 -25.06 -4.69
N GLU A 384 3.33 -25.00 -5.86
CA GLU A 384 4.74 -25.42 -5.95
C GLU A 384 5.65 -24.46 -5.19
N LEU A 385 5.33 -23.15 -5.20
CA LEU A 385 6.06 -22.17 -4.40
C LEU A 385 5.98 -22.50 -2.90
N LEU A 386 4.80 -22.87 -2.39
CA LEU A 386 4.62 -23.29 -1.00
C LEU A 386 5.38 -24.60 -0.71
N LEU A 387 5.25 -25.60 -1.58
CA LEU A 387 5.95 -26.88 -1.43
C LEU A 387 7.48 -26.68 -1.44
N ALA A 388 7.99 -25.84 -2.33
CA ALA A 388 9.40 -25.49 -2.41
C ALA A 388 9.88 -24.83 -1.11
N ASP A 389 9.09 -23.96 -0.48
CA ASP A 389 9.46 -23.29 0.77
C ASP A 389 9.55 -24.28 1.94
N ILE A 390 8.59 -25.20 2.05
CA ILE A 390 8.61 -26.26 3.05
C ILE A 390 9.82 -27.19 2.82
N ARG A 391 10.05 -27.58 1.57
CA ARG A 391 11.18 -28.44 1.16
C ARG A 391 12.53 -27.79 1.46
N GLU A 392 12.69 -26.50 1.18
CA GLU A 392 13.97 -25.81 1.41
C GLU A 392 14.23 -25.55 2.91
N LYS A 393 13.19 -25.25 3.70
CA LYS A 393 13.35 -24.82 5.10
C LYS A 393 13.37 -25.98 6.11
N VAL A 394 12.49 -26.97 5.98
CA VAL A 394 12.28 -28.01 7.01
C VAL A 394 12.48 -29.44 6.52
N LEU A 395 12.30 -29.71 5.22
CA LEU A 395 12.43 -31.05 4.64
C LEU A 395 13.41 -31.13 3.44
N PRO A 396 14.66 -30.65 3.58
CA PRO A 396 15.58 -30.62 2.45
C PRO A 396 16.00 -32.03 2.07
N GLY A 397 15.52 -32.46 0.90
CA GLY A 397 15.84 -33.77 0.33
C GLY A 397 15.22 -34.95 1.05
N ASP A 398 14.07 -34.76 1.71
CA ASP A 398 13.22 -35.87 2.14
C ASP A 398 12.27 -36.29 1.02
N TRP A 399 12.11 -37.60 0.82
CA TRP A 399 11.20 -38.20 -0.16
C TRP A 399 9.73 -37.78 0.06
N ILE A 400 9.37 -37.38 1.29
CA ILE A 400 8.02 -36.94 1.65
C ILE A 400 7.62 -35.66 0.90
N ALA A 401 8.57 -34.74 0.69
CA ALA A 401 8.33 -33.45 0.03
C ALA A 401 8.80 -33.44 -1.43
N GLU A 402 9.08 -34.61 -2.01
CA GLU A 402 9.48 -34.72 -3.41
C GLU A 402 8.28 -34.66 -4.35
N ARG A 403 8.47 -33.94 -5.46
CA ARG A 403 7.42 -33.70 -6.45
C ARG A 403 6.93 -34.99 -7.10
N ASP A 404 7.84 -35.94 -7.33
CA ASP A 404 7.50 -37.26 -7.88
C ASP A 404 6.55 -38.06 -6.97
N SER A 405 6.48 -37.74 -5.67
CA SER A 405 5.53 -38.39 -4.75
C SER A 405 4.08 -37.96 -4.99
N PHE A 406 3.84 -36.81 -5.65
CA PHE A 406 2.51 -36.28 -5.94
C PHE A 406 1.89 -36.86 -7.22
N SER A 407 2.70 -37.43 -8.12
CA SER A 407 2.24 -38.10 -9.34
C SER A 407 1.88 -39.58 -9.13
N ILE A 408 2.18 -40.15 -7.95
CA ILE A 408 1.87 -41.53 -7.63
C ILE A 408 0.39 -41.64 -7.23
N GLU A 409 -0.40 -42.42 -7.99
CA GLU A 409 -1.83 -42.63 -7.74
C GLU A 409 -2.15 -43.88 -6.91
N MET A 410 -1.15 -44.70 -6.56
CA MET A 410 -1.34 -45.98 -5.88
C MET A 410 -1.71 -45.81 -4.38
N PRO A 411 -2.94 -46.14 -3.92
CA PRO A 411 -3.39 -45.84 -2.56
C PRO A 411 -2.67 -46.60 -1.43
N THR A 412 -2.03 -47.73 -1.77
CA THR A 412 -1.26 -48.55 -0.82
C THR A 412 0.14 -48.01 -0.58
N ASP A 413 0.66 -47.18 -1.48
CA ASP A 413 2.00 -46.60 -1.36
C ASP A 413 2.02 -45.56 -0.23
N LYS A 414 3.08 -45.60 0.57
CA LYS A 414 3.32 -44.59 1.62
C LYS A 414 3.46 -43.19 1.00
N ARG A 415 4.08 -43.08 -0.19
CA ARG A 415 4.30 -41.82 -0.90
C ARG A 415 3.00 -41.14 -1.30
N HIS A 416 2.04 -41.91 -1.80
CA HIS A 416 0.70 -41.42 -2.12
C HIS A 416 -0.04 -40.93 -0.87
N LYS A 417 0.01 -41.69 0.23
CA LYS A 417 -0.66 -41.28 1.47
C LYS A 417 -0.05 -39.99 2.04
N THR A 418 1.28 -39.86 2.04
CA THR A 418 1.95 -38.64 2.49
C THR A 418 1.67 -37.45 1.59
N SER A 419 1.64 -37.63 0.27
CA SER A 419 1.38 -36.51 -0.66
C SER A 419 -0.06 -35.98 -0.53
N ARG A 420 -1.04 -36.83 -0.23
CA ARG A 420 -2.42 -36.39 0.08
C ARG A 420 -2.49 -35.53 1.34
N ILE A 421 -1.82 -35.94 2.42
CA ILE A 421 -1.72 -35.15 3.66
C ILE A 421 -1.06 -33.78 3.38
N PHE A 422 -0.01 -33.75 2.57
CA PHE A 422 0.64 -32.51 2.16
C PHE A 422 -0.28 -31.60 1.34
N LEU A 423 -1.02 -32.15 0.37
CA LEU A 423 -2.00 -31.40 -0.42
C LEU A 423 -3.10 -30.82 0.47
N ASP A 424 -3.61 -31.60 1.42
CA ASP A 424 -4.64 -31.14 2.36
C ASP A 424 -4.12 -30.01 3.24
N PHE A 425 -2.91 -30.13 3.80
CA PHE A 425 -2.26 -29.05 4.55
C PHE A 425 -2.03 -27.80 3.69
N MET A 426 -1.46 -27.96 2.50
CA MET A 426 -1.18 -26.85 1.60
C MET A 426 -2.47 -26.14 1.17
N SER A 427 -3.54 -26.87 0.88
CA SER A 427 -4.83 -26.28 0.52
C SER A 427 -5.41 -25.39 1.62
N GLN A 428 -5.14 -25.71 2.89
CA GLN A 428 -5.57 -24.91 4.03
C GLN A 428 -4.69 -23.68 4.29
N GLY A 429 -3.39 -23.75 3.98
CA GLY A 429 -2.43 -22.67 4.23
C GLY A 429 -2.08 -21.80 3.03
N LEU A 430 -2.49 -22.16 1.81
CA LEU A 430 -2.04 -21.51 0.57
C LEU A 430 -2.42 -20.02 0.51
N GLY A 431 -3.66 -19.69 0.89
CA GLY A 431 -4.14 -18.30 0.90
C GLY A 431 -3.31 -17.42 1.84
N ASP A 432 -3.07 -17.88 3.07
CA ASP A 432 -2.27 -17.17 4.07
C ASP A 432 -0.81 -17.05 3.66
N TYR A 433 -0.28 -18.08 2.99
CA TYR A 433 1.08 -18.07 2.46
C TYR A 433 1.26 -17.05 1.33
N ILE A 434 0.36 -17.00 0.35
CA ILE A 434 0.42 -16.00 -0.73
C ILE A 434 0.21 -14.59 -0.18
N ASN A 435 -0.61 -14.45 0.87
CA ASN A 435 -0.78 -13.18 1.55
C ASN A 435 0.52 -12.63 2.17
N LEU A 436 1.52 -13.47 2.48
CA LEU A 436 2.85 -12.99 2.93
C LEU A 436 3.49 -12.03 1.93
N TYR A 437 3.31 -12.28 0.64
CA TYR A 437 3.84 -11.45 -0.44
C TYR A 437 2.94 -10.24 -0.71
N ARG A 438 1.61 -10.44 -0.69
CA ARG A 438 0.63 -9.37 -0.96
C ARG A 438 0.61 -8.29 0.12
N MET A 439 0.77 -8.66 1.40
CA MET A 439 0.78 -7.72 2.53
C MET A 439 1.89 -6.67 2.40
N VAL A 440 3.05 -7.08 1.87
CA VAL A 440 4.23 -6.21 1.69
C VAL A 440 4.00 -5.16 0.60
N CYS A 441 3.05 -5.42 -0.30
CA CYS A 441 2.65 -4.51 -1.37
C CYS A 441 1.50 -3.58 -0.98
N GLN A 442 1.13 -3.53 0.30
CA GLN A 442 0.17 -2.57 0.80
C GLN A 442 0.88 -1.35 1.37
N ASN A 443 0.15 -0.24 1.48
CA ASN A 443 0.67 0.94 2.17
C ASN A 443 1.10 0.57 3.60
N ARG A 444 2.04 1.32 4.18
CA ARG A 444 2.70 0.95 5.46
C ARG A 444 1.73 0.73 6.62
N SER A 445 0.69 1.57 6.70
CA SER A 445 -0.36 1.45 7.71
C SER A 445 -1.15 0.15 7.57
N ARG A 446 -1.52 -0.21 6.34
CA ARG A 446 -2.26 -1.44 6.03
C ARG A 446 -1.40 -2.68 6.17
N MET A 447 -0.14 -2.64 5.73
CA MET A 447 0.84 -3.71 5.96
C MET A 447 0.87 -4.11 7.44
N ARG A 448 1.00 -3.14 8.35
CA ARG A 448 0.99 -3.41 9.80
C ARG A 448 -0.31 -4.05 10.29
N ARG A 449 -1.45 -3.54 9.83
CA ARG A 449 -2.78 -4.05 10.22
C ARG A 449 -2.99 -5.48 9.75
N MET A 450 -2.60 -5.79 8.51
CA MET A 450 -2.70 -7.14 7.96
C MET A 450 -1.76 -8.11 8.67
N LEU A 451 -0.50 -7.72 8.93
CA LEU A 451 0.43 -8.54 9.72
C LEU A 451 -0.13 -8.85 11.12
N THR A 452 -0.78 -7.87 11.75
CA THR A 452 -1.46 -8.05 13.05
C THR A 452 -2.62 -9.05 12.97
N GLN A 453 -3.37 -9.09 11.88
CA GLN A 453 -4.44 -10.07 11.70
C GLN A 453 -3.88 -11.46 11.40
N ALA A 454 -2.77 -11.52 10.65
CA ALA A 454 -2.10 -12.76 10.29
C ALA A 454 -1.55 -13.51 11.52
N THR A 455 -1.16 -12.84 12.61
CA THR A 455 -0.62 -13.54 13.80
C THR A 455 -1.55 -14.63 14.34
N ILE A 456 -2.86 -14.37 14.39
CA ILE A 456 -3.87 -15.30 14.90
C ILE A 456 -4.12 -16.43 13.88
N LEU A 457 -4.25 -16.09 12.59
CA LEU A 457 -4.47 -17.07 11.51
C LEU A 457 -3.33 -18.09 11.46
N TRP A 458 -2.09 -17.63 11.59
CA TRP A 458 -0.91 -18.50 11.59
C TRP A 458 -0.76 -19.31 12.89
N ASP A 459 -1.28 -18.84 14.03
CA ASP A 459 -1.34 -19.64 15.27
C ASP A 459 -2.38 -20.77 15.16
N GLU A 460 -3.53 -20.51 14.53
CA GLU A 460 -4.52 -21.54 14.21
C GLU A 460 -3.96 -22.57 13.21
N LEU A 461 -3.25 -22.11 12.17
CA LEU A 461 -2.59 -22.99 11.21
C LEU A 461 -1.49 -23.84 11.88
N GLU A 462 -0.72 -23.28 12.83
CA GLU A 462 0.24 -24.05 13.63
C GLU A 462 -0.45 -25.18 14.42
N SER A 463 -1.64 -24.93 15.00
CA SER A 463 -2.39 -25.96 15.72
C SER A 463 -2.75 -27.11 14.79
N LYS A 464 -3.29 -26.81 13.61
CA LYS A 464 -3.64 -27.84 12.60
C LYS A 464 -2.42 -28.56 12.06
N ALA A 465 -1.30 -27.86 11.88
CA ALA A 465 -0.06 -28.45 11.41
C ALA A 465 0.46 -29.56 12.34
N LYS A 466 0.19 -29.47 13.65
CA LYS A 466 0.54 -30.52 14.62
C LYS A 466 -0.24 -31.80 14.39
N ASP A 467 -1.52 -31.69 14.02
CA ASP A 467 -2.36 -32.84 13.71
C ASP A 467 -1.87 -33.53 12.43
N PHE A 468 -1.57 -32.76 11.39
CA PHE A 468 -0.97 -33.28 10.15
C PHE A 468 0.39 -33.94 10.37
N ASP A 469 1.26 -33.34 11.19
CA ASP A 469 2.53 -33.94 11.55
C ASP A 469 2.35 -35.29 12.29
N GLN A 470 1.33 -35.42 13.14
CA GLN A 470 1.02 -36.68 13.81
C GLN A 470 0.63 -37.77 12.81
N GLU A 471 -0.18 -37.45 11.81
CA GLU A 471 -0.54 -38.36 10.73
C GLU A 471 0.68 -38.77 9.88
N LEU A 472 1.54 -37.80 9.53
CA LEU A 472 2.78 -38.06 8.80
C LEU A 472 3.72 -38.99 9.58
N ASN A 473 3.88 -38.76 10.89
CA ASN A 473 4.71 -39.60 11.75
C ASN A 473 4.20 -41.05 11.81
N ASN A 474 2.87 -41.26 11.82
CA ASN A 474 2.26 -42.60 11.82
C ASN A 474 2.60 -43.39 10.54
N ILE A 475 2.70 -42.71 9.39
CA ILE A 475 2.95 -43.34 8.09
C ILE A 475 4.45 -43.55 7.85
N ALA A 476 5.25 -42.54 8.16
CA ALA A 476 6.69 -42.58 7.99
C ALA A 476 7.36 -43.53 8.99
N ALA A 477 6.70 -43.85 10.12
CA ALA A 477 7.25 -44.59 11.25
C ALA A 477 8.57 -43.97 11.76
N ARG A 478 8.68 -42.65 11.66
CA ARG A 478 9.80 -41.82 12.09
C ARG A 478 9.27 -40.82 13.10
N SER A 479 10.04 -40.51 14.14
CA SER A 479 9.73 -39.36 15.00
C SER A 479 10.61 -38.18 14.58
N PHE A 480 10.01 -37.16 13.97
CA PHE A 480 10.66 -35.86 13.81
C PHE A 480 10.75 -35.18 15.19
N ARG A 481 11.74 -35.54 16.00
CA ARG A 481 12.02 -34.85 17.27
C ARG A 481 13.19 -33.91 17.09
N CYS A 482 12.93 -32.62 17.27
CA CYS A 482 13.94 -31.57 17.22
C CYS A 482 14.41 -31.25 18.65
N GLY A 483 15.34 -32.04 19.18
CA GLY A 483 15.84 -31.86 20.55
C GLY A 483 14.73 -31.98 21.61
N HIS A 484 14.63 -30.99 22.52
CA HIS A 484 13.60 -30.92 23.56
C HIS A 484 12.23 -30.37 23.08
N ALA A 485 12.12 -29.87 21.85
CA ALA A 485 10.87 -29.37 21.29
C ALA A 485 10.17 -30.48 20.46
N PRO A 486 8.93 -30.88 20.81
CA PRO A 486 8.23 -31.99 20.15
C PRO A 486 7.41 -31.50 18.94
N LEU A 487 8.03 -30.76 18.01
CA LEU A 487 7.34 -30.26 16.80
C LEU A 487 7.80 -31.03 15.57
N GLY A 488 6.84 -31.47 14.75
CA GLY A 488 7.11 -32.04 13.44
C GLY A 488 7.45 -30.96 12.39
N PRO A 489 7.73 -31.37 11.14
CA PRO A 489 8.21 -30.47 10.10
C PRO A 489 7.18 -29.39 9.71
N LEU A 490 5.89 -29.71 9.58
CA LEU A 490 4.88 -28.74 9.16
C LEU A 490 4.58 -27.74 10.29
N ALA A 491 4.49 -28.22 11.52
CA ALA A 491 4.34 -27.37 12.70
C ALA A 491 5.56 -26.46 12.91
N LEU A 492 6.77 -26.94 12.61
CA LEU A 492 7.99 -26.14 12.70
C LEU A 492 8.06 -25.08 11.59
N TRP A 493 7.63 -25.41 10.37
CA TRP A 493 7.54 -24.46 9.27
C TRP A 493 6.54 -23.34 9.57
N THR A 494 5.32 -23.69 9.98
CA THR A 494 4.29 -22.71 10.39
C THR A 494 4.78 -21.85 11.55
N LYS A 495 5.45 -22.45 12.55
CA LYS A 495 6.05 -21.72 13.69
C LYS A 495 7.02 -20.65 13.25
N LEU A 496 7.92 -20.96 12.32
CA LEU A 496 8.92 -20.01 11.82
C LEU A 496 8.26 -18.83 11.11
N GLN A 497 7.25 -19.09 10.27
CA GLN A 497 6.51 -18.03 9.58
C GLN A 497 5.75 -17.15 10.58
N LYS A 498 5.05 -17.76 11.54
CA LYS A 498 4.31 -17.04 12.58
C LYS A 498 5.22 -16.12 13.40
N LEU A 499 6.38 -16.61 13.85
CA LEU A 499 7.35 -15.81 14.61
C LEU A 499 7.91 -14.66 13.76
N GLN A 500 8.18 -14.90 12.47
CA GLN A 500 8.61 -13.86 11.54
C GLN A 500 7.55 -12.77 11.36
N ILE A 501 6.27 -13.12 11.26
CA ILE A 501 5.15 -12.17 11.20
C ILE A 501 5.05 -11.36 12.49
N CYS A 502 5.28 -11.99 13.65
CA CYS A 502 5.30 -11.28 14.93
C CYS A 502 6.45 -10.26 14.99
N GLU A 503 7.66 -10.64 14.53
CA GLU A 503 8.79 -9.72 14.40
C GLU A 503 8.46 -8.54 13.46
N TRP A 504 7.92 -8.81 12.27
CA TRP A 504 7.52 -7.76 11.33
C TRP A 504 6.43 -6.85 11.88
N THR A 505 5.45 -7.40 12.61
CA THR A 505 4.38 -6.61 13.23
C THR A 505 4.94 -5.57 14.22
N VAL A 506 5.98 -5.96 14.98
CA VAL A 506 6.69 -5.04 15.88
C VAL A 506 7.55 -4.06 15.08
N GLN A 507 8.31 -4.52 14.09
CA GLN A 507 9.20 -3.69 13.26
C GLN A 507 8.46 -2.58 12.49
N VAL A 508 7.39 -2.94 11.77
CA VAL A 508 6.54 -1.96 11.06
C VAL A 508 5.81 -1.03 12.05
N GLY A 509 5.65 -1.46 13.32
CA GLY A 509 5.19 -0.57 14.40
C GLY A 509 6.17 0.58 14.70
N PHE A 510 7.48 0.35 14.61
CA PHE A 510 8.47 1.43 14.71
C PHE A 510 8.41 2.34 13.49
N GLU A 511 8.27 1.77 12.29
CA GLU A 511 8.19 2.53 11.04
C GLU A 511 6.97 3.47 10.99
N THR A 512 5.83 2.99 11.49
CA THR A 512 4.56 3.77 11.53
C THR A 512 4.44 4.68 12.76
N ASP A 513 5.48 4.78 13.60
CA ASP A 513 5.49 5.63 14.80
C ASP A 513 4.32 5.42 15.77
N ILE A 514 3.80 4.19 15.81
CA ILE A 514 2.68 3.86 16.71
C ILE A 514 3.12 3.76 18.18
N PHE A 515 4.42 3.57 18.41
CA PHE A 515 5.02 3.45 19.72
C PHE A 515 5.54 4.79 20.20
N GLN A 516 5.15 5.15 21.41
CA GLN A 516 5.60 6.38 22.04
C GLN A 516 6.99 6.19 22.66
N ALA A 517 7.68 7.29 22.95
CA ALA A 517 9.06 7.29 23.45
C ALA A 517 9.30 6.39 24.68
N ASP A 518 8.33 6.30 25.59
CA ASP A 518 8.40 5.47 26.79
C ASP A 518 8.12 3.98 26.54
N GLU A 519 7.48 3.66 25.42
CA GLU A 519 7.15 2.29 25.02
C GLU A 519 8.25 1.64 24.17
N LEU A 520 9.08 2.45 23.50
CA LEU A 520 10.12 1.96 22.57
C LEU A 520 11.02 0.89 23.20
N GLY A 521 11.50 1.12 24.43
CA GLY A 521 12.35 0.15 25.12
C GLY A 521 11.68 -1.20 25.39
N ILE A 522 10.38 -1.19 25.66
CA ILE A 522 9.58 -2.40 25.92
C ILE A 522 9.29 -3.13 24.60
N MET A 523 8.98 -2.38 23.54
CA MET A 523 8.75 -2.98 22.22
C MET A 523 10.02 -3.61 21.64
N TYR A 524 11.21 -3.03 21.90
CA TYR A 524 12.48 -3.67 21.55
C TYR A 524 12.73 -4.94 22.37
N GLU A 525 12.37 -4.97 23.65
CA GLU A 525 12.44 -6.22 24.42
C GLU A 525 11.54 -7.31 23.84
N LEU A 526 10.31 -6.96 23.45
CA LEU A 526 9.39 -7.89 22.80
C LEU A 526 9.94 -8.39 21.46
N LEU A 527 10.53 -7.51 20.65
CA LEU A 527 11.20 -7.90 19.40
C LEU A 527 12.34 -8.90 19.67
N GLY A 528 13.18 -8.61 20.67
CA GLY A 528 14.25 -9.51 21.08
C GLY A 528 13.75 -10.87 21.58
N TRP A 529 12.58 -10.89 22.25
CA TRP A 529 11.93 -12.12 22.69
C TRP A 529 11.50 -12.99 21.51
N PHE A 530 10.81 -12.43 20.50
CA PHE A 530 10.42 -13.17 19.30
C PHE A 530 11.64 -13.66 18.50
N ALA A 531 12.63 -12.79 18.26
CA ALA A 531 13.86 -13.17 17.57
C ALA A 531 14.62 -14.30 18.30
N GLY A 532 14.65 -14.26 19.63
CA GLY A 532 15.24 -15.33 20.45
C GLY A 532 14.49 -16.67 20.34
N ARG A 533 13.15 -16.64 20.25
CA ARG A 533 12.34 -17.83 20.00
C ARG A 533 12.59 -18.40 18.60
N ARG A 534 12.60 -17.54 17.58
CA ARG A 534 12.87 -17.96 16.18
C ARG A 534 14.26 -18.57 16.06
N ARG A 535 15.28 -17.98 16.71
CA ARG A 535 16.64 -18.52 16.81
C ARG A 535 16.68 -19.94 17.37
N MET A 536 15.97 -20.20 18.49
CA MET A 536 15.89 -21.54 19.10
C MET A 536 15.36 -22.60 18.13
N HIS A 537 14.34 -22.26 17.35
CA HIS A 537 13.76 -23.18 16.36
C HIS A 537 14.69 -23.40 15.15
N LEU A 538 15.42 -22.37 14.71
CA LEU A 538 16.44 -22.52 13.65
C LEU A 538 17.63 -23.39 14.10
N GLU A 539 18.05 -23.30 15.36
CA GLU A 539 19.06 -24.19 15.95
C GLU A 539 18.57 -25.65 15.99
N ALA A 540 17.29 -25.85 16.25
CA ALA A 540 16.68 -27.18 16.21
C ALA A 540 16.76 -27.76 14.78
N ILE A 541 16.39 -26.99 13.75
CA ILE A 541 16.54 -27.39 12.34
C ILE A 541 18.00 -27.72 12.03
N GLN A 542 18.96 -26.93 12.55
CA GLN A 542 20.38 -27.22 12.38
C GLN A 542 20.73 -28.62 12.89
N TYR A 543 20.28 -28.97 14.08
CA TYR A 543 20.52 -30.29 14.65
C TYR A 543 19.96 -31.38 13.74
N GLN A 544 18.73 -31.22 13.24
CA GLN A 544 18.11 -32.16 12.32
C GLN A 544 18.91 -32.32 11.01
N LEU A 545 19.41 -31.23 10.43
CA LEU A 545 20.26 -31.26 9.22
C LEU A 545 21.61 -31.98 9.40
N HIS A 546 22.07 -32.13 10.65
CA HIS A 546 23.28 -32.89 11.00
C HIS A 546 22.97 -34.36 11.28
N VAL A 547 21.82 -34.64 11.91
CA VAL A 547 21.37 -36.01 12.26
C VAL A 547 20.85 -36.77 11.04
N TRP A 548 20.54 -36.08 9.95
CA TRP A 548 20.01 -36.69 8.72
C TRP A 548 21.10 -37.05 7.70
N PRO A 549 21.59 -38.31 7.69
CA PRO A 549 22.13 -38.89 6.47
C PRO A 549 21.33 -40.14 6.09
N GLY A 550 20.41 -39.99 5.13
CA GLY A 550 19.79 -41.12 4.43
C GLY A 550 20.64 -41.56 3.22
N ALA A 551 20.42 -42.78 2.72
CA ALA A 551 21.08 -43.28 1.50
C ALA A 551 20.80 -42.42 0.24
N GLU A 552 19.74 -41.60 0.25
CA GLU A 552 19.34 -40.69 -0.83
C GLU A 552 20.18 -39.40 -0.88
N SER A 553 20.90 -39.05 0.20
CA SER A 553 21.80 -37.87 0.28
C SER A 553 23.02 -37.94 -0.66
N TYR A 554 23.15 -39.00 -1.47
CA TYR A 554 24.22 -39.19 -2.44
C TYR A 554 23.88 -38.66 -3.84
N GLN A 555 22.62 -38.40 -4.19
CA GLN A 555 22.32 -37.82 -5.50
C GLN A 555 22.70 -36.33 -5.55
N PRO A 556 23.16 -35.83 -6.71
CA PRO A 556 23.60 -34.43 -6.86
C PRO A 556 22.53 -33.40 -6.49
N ILE A 557 21.26 -33.66 -6.84
CA ILE A 557 20.14 -32.74 -6.61
C ILE A 557 19.84 -32.55 -5.11
N PHE A 558 19.86 -33.64 -4.34
CA PHE A 558 19.66 -33.61 -2.89
C PHE A 558 20.81 -32.90 -2.18
N ARG A 559 22.05 -33.10 -2.63
CA ARG A 559 23.22 -32.39 -2.08
C ARG A 559 23.15 -30.88 -2.33
N ALA A 560 22.70 -30.47 -3.52
CA ALA A 560 22.51 -29.07 -3.85
C ALA A 560 21.44 -28.42 -2.94
N ARG A 561 20.29 -29.08 -2.76
CA ARG A 561 19.21 -28.62 -1.86
C ARG A 561 19.65 -28.54 -0.40
N MET A 562 20.34 -29.57 0.10
CA MET A 562 20.89 -29.58 1.46
C MET A 562 21.90 -28.45 1.67
N LYS A 563 22.74 -28.16 0.67
CA LYS A 563 23.68 -27.05 0.72
C LYS A 563 22.95 -25.70 0.74
N ALA A 564 21.92 -25.53 -0.08
CA ALA A 564 21.09 -24.33 -0.11
C ALA A 564 20.37 -24.09 1.23
N SER A 565 19.74 -25.13 1.79
CA SER A 565 19.08 -25.08 3.09
C SER A 565 20.04 -24.72 4.23
N ARG A 566 21.26 -25.31 4.24
CA ARG A 566 22.30 -24.95 5.21
C ARG A 566 22.73 -23.48 5.09
N ALA A 567 22.96 -23.00 3.86
CA ALA A 567 23.34 -21.62 3.62
C ALA A 567 22.23 -20.63 4.04
N TRP A 568 20.97 -20.92 3.70
CA TRP A 568 19.81 -20.14 4.15
C TRP A 568 19.74 -20.09 5.68
N LYS A 569 19.81 -21.25 6.34
CA LYS A 569 19.77 -21.36 7.80
C LYS A 569 20.88 -20.57 8.46
N GLU A 570 22.12 -20.64 7.94
CA GLU A 570 23.27 -19.91 8.51
C GLU A 570 23.08 -18.41 8.41
N ARG A 571 22.53 -17.94 7.28
CA ARG A 571 22.12 -16.55 7.09
C ARG A 571 21.03 -16.14 8.09
N GLU A 572 19.93 -16.89 8.15
CA GLU A 572 18.81 -16.57 9.04
C GLU A 572 19.20 -16.59 10.52
N LEU A 573 20.01 -17.56 10.94
CA LEU A 573 20.49 -17.63 12.32
C LEU A 573 21.33 -16.40 12.68
N SER A 574 22.20 -15.96 11.76
CA SER A 574 23.03 -14.78 11.94
C SER A 574 22.18 -13.51 12.01
N LEU A 575 21.14 -13.40 11.16
CA LEU A 575 20.22 -12.26 11.14
C LEU A 575 19.33 -12.21 12.40
N CYS A 576 18.78 -13.35 12.84
CA CYS A 576 18.02 -13.47 14.08
C CYS A 576 18.87 -13.03 15.28
N THR A 577 20.11 -13.53 15.33
CA THR A 577 21.04 -13.21 16.43
C THR A 577 21.39 -11.73 16.44
N ALA A 578 21.68 -11.14 15.29
CA ALA A 578 21.93 -9.69 15.17
C ALA A 578 20.70 -8.87 15.61
N THR A 579 19.50 -9.27 15.18
CA THR A 579 18.23 -8.61 15.56
C THR A 579 17.99 -8.72 17.06
N GLN A 580 18.16 -9.90 17.66
CA GLN A 580 18.02 -10.10 19.09
C GLN A 580 18.97 -9.20 19.89
N LEU A 581 20.26 -9.19 19.53
CA LEU A 581 21.28 -8.42 20.23
C LEU A 581 21.09 -6.91 20.08
N LEU A 582 20.70 -6.44 18.89
CA LEU A 582 20.38 -5.03 18.67
C LEU A 582 19.13 -4.59 19.43
N ALA A 583 18.11 -5.46 19.50
CA ALA A 583 16.89 -5.20 20.25
C ALA A 583 17.16 -5.14 21.76
N GLU A 584 18.00 -6.05 22.27
CA GLU A 584 18.47 -6.01 23.67
C GLU A 584 19.26 -4.73 23.96
N ALA A 585 20.23 -4.36 23.11
CA ALA A 585 21.02 -3.14 23.26
C ALA A 585 20.13 -1.88 23.25
N SER A 586 19.16 -1.82 22.35
CA SER A 586 18.22 -0.70 22.22
C SER A 586 17.28 -0.63 23.43
N SER A 587 16.75 -1.76 23.89
CA SER A 587 15.92 -1.84 25.09
C SER A 587 16.67 -1.33 26.32
N LEU A 588 17.91 -1.79 26.53
CA LEU A 588 18.77 -1.34 27.63
C LEU A 588 19.07 0.16 27.55
N LEU A 589 19.29 0.70 26.35
CA LEU A 589 19.50 2.14 26.14
C LEU A 589 18.27 2.95 26.56
N TYR A 590 17.07 2.60 26.05
CA TYR A 590 15.83 3.30 26.40
C TYR A 590 15.49 3.21 27.89
N ARG A 591 15.69 2.03 28.51
CA ARG A 591 15.55 1.85 29.97
C ARG A 591 16.52 2.74 30.74
N TYR A 592 17.77 2.86 30.29
CA TYR A 592 18.73 3.75 30.91
C TYR A 592 18.29 5.21 30.80
N LEU A 593 17.84 5.66 29.62
CA LEU A 593 17.32 7.03 29.42
C LEU A 593 16.12 7.33 30.33
N GLN A 594 15.22 6.37 30.52
CA GLN A 594 14.11 6.46 31.47
C GLN A 594 14.59 6.48 32.93
N SER A 595 15.66 5.76 33.28
CA SER A 595 16.27 5.79 34.62
C SER A 595 16.92 7.14 34.94
N CYS A 596 17.43 7.83 33.93
CA CYS A 596 18.03 9.16 34.05
C CYS A 596 17.03 10.31 33.97
N GLU A 597 15.72 10.01 33.89
CA GLU A 597 14.62 10.96 33.71
C GLU A 597 14.72 11.83 32.44
N LEU A 598 15.43 11.33 31.42
CA LEU A 598 15.54 11.99 30.12
C LEU A 598 14.32 11.74 29.24
N ILE A 599 13.64 10.62 29.45
CA ILE A 599 12.33 10.28 28.86
C ILE A 599 11.30 10.31 29.99
N GLU A 600 10.16 10.98 29.76
CA GLU A 600 9.09 11.07 30.73
C GLU A 600 8.46 9.69 30.96
N ARG A 601 8.28 9.32 32.23
CA ARG A 601 7.59 8.09 32.60
C ARG A 601 6.11 8.38 32.89
N ARG A 602 5.21 7.61 32.26
CA ARG A 602 3.76 7.78 32.42
C ARG A 602 3.19 7.20 33.71
N ASP A 603 3.93 6.34 34.39
CA ASP A 603 3.62 5.83 35.73
C ASP A 603 3.36 6.93 36.78
N ARG A 604 3.83 8.16 36.51
CA ARG A 604 3.59 9.35 37.34
C ARG A 604 2.19 9.96 37.18
N LYS A 605 1.41 9.57 36.16
CA LYS A 605 0.09 10.15 35.87
C LYS A 605 -0.99 9.41 36.65
N THR A 606 -1.93 10.15 37.25
CA THR A 606 -2.93 9.60 38.19
C THR A 606 -3.93 8.64 37.56
N TYR A 607 -4.18 8.75 36.25
CA TYR A 607 -5.09 7.90 35.49
C TYR A 607 -4.40 6.71 34.82
N PHE A 608 -3.07 6.60 34.94
CA PHE A 608 -2.31 5.59 34.23
C PHE A 608 -2.33 4.25 34.98
N LYS A 609 -2.74 3.19 34.27
CA LYS A 609 -2.68 1.81 34.75
C LYS A 609 -1.85 0.99 33.78
N VAL A 610 -0.80 0.35 34.31
CA VAL A 610 0.13 -0.47 33.53
C VAL A 610 -0.60 -1.62 32.83
N GLU A 611 -1.50 -2.30 33.54
CA GLU A 611 -2.22 -3.47 33.01
C GLU A 611 -3.08 -3.11 31.79
N GLU A 612 -3.78 -1.98 31.84
CA GLU A 612 -4.60 -1.49 30.72
C GLU A 612 -3.72 -1.08 29.52
N GLN A 613 -2.55 -0.48 29.76
CA GLN A 613 -1.60 -0.16 28.69
C GLN A 613 -1.02 -1.44 28.06
N TYR A 614 -0.63 -2.41 28.89
CA TYR A 614 -0.13 -3.70 28.44
C TYR A 614 -1.18 -4.39 27.57
N GLU A 615 -2.42 -4.47 28.04
CA GLU A 615 -3.52 -5.09 27.30
C GLU A 615 -3.75 -4.39 25.96
N ALA A 616 -3.81 -3.05 25.95
CA ALA A 616 -4.02 -2.27 24.73
C ALA A 616 -2.88 -2.44 23.72
N ARG A 617 -1.62 -2.42 24.18
CA ARG A 617 -0.43 -2.49 23.31
C ARG A 617 -0.18 -3.91 22.80
N MET A 618 -0.38 -4.91 23.66
CA MET A 618 -0.06 -6.31 23.37
C MET A 618 -1.25 -7.09 22.80
N LYS A 619 -2.43 -6.47 22.68
CA LYS A 619 -3.65 -7.04 22.07
C LYS A 619 -3.40 -7.91 20.82
N PRO A 620 -2.52 -7.54 19.87
CA PRO A 620 -2.20 -8.38 18.70
C PRO A 620 -1.69 -9.80 19.00
N PHE A 621 -1.10 -10.00 20.18
CA PHE A 621 -0.38 -11.22 20.56
C PHE A 621 -1.05 -11.97 21.73
N LEU A 622 -1.98 -11.34 22.46
CA LEU A 622 -2.61 -11.95 23.64
C LEU A 622 -3.48 -13.17 23.30
N GLY A 623 -4.01 -13.24 22.08
CA GLY A 623 -4.81 -14.36 21.61
C GLY A 623 -4.02 -15.60 21.20
N MET A 624 -2.68 -15.53 21.15
CA MET A 624 -1.84 -16.64 20.72
C MET A 624 -1.84 -17.76 21.76
N GLN A 625 -2.16 -18.98 21.34
CA GLN A 625 -2.18 -20.18 22.19
C GLN A 625 -0.77 -20.70 22.45
N SER A 626 0.13 -20.51 21.48
CA SER A 626 1.52 -20.93 21.57
C SER A 626 2.46 -19.71 21.47
N ASP A 627 3.63 -19.78 22.11
CA ASP A 627 4.51 -18.63 22.31
C ASP A 627 3.82 -17.47 23.05
N VAL A 628 3.20 -17.79 24.19
CA VAL A 628 2.61 -16.78 25.07
C VAL A 628 3.68 -15.76 25.47
N ILE A 629 3.41 -14.50 25.15
CA ILE A 629 4.28 -13.38 25.44
C ILE A 629 4.47 -13.20 26.97
N PRO A 630 5.57 -12.58 27.41
CA PRO A 630 5.76 -12.27 28.82
C PRO A 630 4.60 -11.42 29.38
N ARG A 631 4.12 -11.78 30.58
CA ARG A 631 3.11 -11.02 31.31
C ARG A 631 3.62 -9.62 31.69
N ALA A 632 2.69 -8.72 31.98
CA ALA A 632 2.98 -7.33 32.33
C ALA A 632 3.99 -7.21 33.49
N ASP A 633 3.88 -8.07 34.51
CA ASP A 633 4.78 -8.12 35.66
C ASP A 633 6.24 -8.33 35.27
N LYS A 634 6.52 -9.18 34.28
CA LYS A 634 7.87 -9.48 33.78
C LYS A 634 8.37 -8.45 32.77
N LEU A 635 7.53 -8.09 31.80
CA LEU A 635 7.93 -7.18 30.72
C LEU A 635 8.11 -5.75 31.21
N TYR A 636 7.25 -5.31 32.13
CA TYR A 636 7.34 -4.01 32.76
C TYR A 636 8.10 -4.08 34.10
N ALA A 637 8.63 -5.23 34.53
CA ALA A 637 9.40 -5.37 35.78
C ALA A 637 10.49 -4.30 35.91
N SER A 638 11.23 -4.07 34.82
CA SER A 638 12.31 -3.08 34.77
C SER A 638 11.83 -1.64 34.63
N ALA A 639 10.60 -1.42 34.13
CA ALA A 639 10.00 -0.10 33.96
C ALA A 639 9.30 0.37 35.25
N ILE A 640 8.59 -0.54 35.93
CA ILE A 640 7.83 -0.35 37.18
C ILE A 640 8.73 -0.48 38.40
N GLY A 641 9.81 -1.25 38.29
CA GLY A 641 10.77 -1.44 39.37
C GLY A 641 11.17 -0.09 39.96
N ARG A 642 10.71 0.18 41.18
CA ARG A 642 11.19 1.27 42.02
C ARG A 642 12.71 1.14 42.08
N SER A 643 13.42 1.95 41.31
CA SER A 643 14.87 2.12 41.43
C SER A 643 15.65 0.82 41.65
N SER A 644 15.50 -0.21 40.80
CA SER A 644 16.58 -1.19 40.68
C SER A 644 17.71 -0.48 39.96
N HIS A 645 18.56 0.21 40.74
CA HIS A 645 19.69 0.99 40.29
C HIS A 645 20.64 0.09 39.49
N VAL A 646 20.47 0.03 38.17
CA VAL A 646 21.43 -0.66 37.32
C VAL A 646 22.65 0.25 37.20
N PRO A 647 23.84 -0.16 37.66
CA PRO A 647 25.04 0.66 37.55
C PRO A 647 25.31 0.98 36.07
N PHE A 648 25.54 2.27 35.76
CA PHE A 648 25.80 2.71 34.39
C PHE A 648 26.92 1.92 33.73
N ASP A 649 28.00 1.61 34.47
CA ASP A 649 29.13 0.85 33.93
C ASP A 649 28.74 -0.58 33.55
N SER A 650 27.79 -1.18 34.27
CA SER A 650 27.24 -2.49 33.94
C SER A 650 26.36 -2.43 32.69
N THR A 651 25.42 -1.47 32.64
CA THR A 651 24.54 -1.25 31.47
C THR A 651 25.35 -0.92 30.22
N ARG A 652 26.34 -0.03 30.34
CA ARG A 652 27.26 0.33 29.26
C ARG A 652 28.01 -0.89 28.74
N SER A 653 28.61 -1.68 29.65
CA SER A 653 29.35 -2.88 29.26
C SER A 653 28.46 -3.91 28.56
N ALA A 654 27.22 -4.05 29.01
CA ALA A 654 26.23 -4.91 28.35
C ALA A 654 25.89 -4.41 26.94
N ILE A 655 25.52 -3.13 26.79
CA ILE A 655 25.21 -2.52 25.48
C ILE A 655 26.41 -2.66 24.51
N SER A 656 27.61 -2.31 24.96
CA SER A 656 28.82 -2.42 24.13
C SER A 656 29.11 -3.86 23.69
N ARG A 657 28.86 -4.85 24.57
CA ARG A 657 29.00 -6.28 24.23
C ARG A 657 27.98 -6.71 23.17
N CYS A 658 26.70 -6.40 23.39
CA CYS A 658 25.62 -6.74 22.46
C CYS A 658 25.86 -6.12 21.07
N VAL A 659 26.27 -4.85 21.02
CA VAL A 659 26.58 -4.17 19.75
C VAL A 659 27.80 -4.78 19.05
N ALA A 660 28.85 -5.14 19.80
CA ALA A 660 30.04 -5.78 19.22
C ALA A 660 29.72 -7.17 18.66
N GLU A 661 28.93 -7.97 19.37
CA GLU A 661 28.49 -9.29 18.91
C GLU A 661 27.54 -9.18 17.71
N ALA A 662 26.60 -8.22 17.72
CA ALA A 662 25.72 -7.95 16.58
C ALA A 662 26.52 -7.56 15.34
N LYS A 663 27.52 -6.68 15.50
CA LYS A 663 28.41 -6.28 14.39
C LYS A 663 29.18 -7.47 13.82
N LYS A 664 29.65 -8.39 14.66
CA LYS A 664 30.31 -9.63 14.21
C LYS A 664 29.36 -10.50 13.37
N CYS A 665 28.11 -10.66 13.78
CA CYS A 665 27.09 -11.37 13.01
C CYS A 665 26.82 -10.68 11.66
N LEU A 666 26.74 -9.35 11.62
CA LEU A 666 26.56 -8.60 10.39
C LEU A 666 27.77 -8.70 9.45
N GLU A 667 28.99 -8.77 9.99
CA GLU A 667 30.22 -8.98 9.21
C GLU A 667 30.24 -10.37 8.55
N THR A 668 29.79 -11.41 9.26
CA THR A 668 29.64 -12.75 8.66
C THR A 668 28.63 -12.78 7.52
N LEU A 669 27.54 -12.02 7.64
CA LEU A 669 26.54 -11.88 6.57
C LEU A 669 27.10 -11.12 5.36
N LYS A 670 27.90 -10.07 5.59
CA LYS A 670 28.54 -9.29 4.52
C LYS A 670 29.57 -10.10 3.73
N ALA A 671 30.20 -11.10 4.36
CA ALA A 671 31.18 -11.98 3.72
C ALA A 671 30.54 -13.02 2.77
N SER A 672 29.22 -13.20 2.80
CA SER A 672 28.50 -14.09 1.89
C SER A 672 28.59 -13.60 0.42
N PRO A 673 28.51 -14.50 -0.59
CA PRO A 673 28.67 -14.13 -2.00
C PRO A 673 27.48 -13.36 -2.59
N ASP A 674 26.37 -13.22 -1.86
CA ASP A 674 25.15 -12.55 -2.33
C ASP A 674 25.28 -11.02 -2.22
N GLU A 675 25.68 -10.35 -3.31
CA GLU A 675 25.81 -8.89 -3.38
C GLU A 675 24.48 -8.16 -3.18
N GLU A 676 23.35 -8.76 -3.58
CA GLU A 676 22.04 -8.13 -3.41
C GLU A 676 21.55 -8.20 -1.96
N GLY A 677 21.85 -9.29 -1.26
CA GLY A 677 21.58 -9.44 0.17
C GLY A 677 22.40 -8.52 1.07
N LYS A 678 23.47 -7.88 0.56
CA LYS A 678 24.33 -6.95 1.34
C LYS A 678 23.78 -5.54 1.47
N LYS A 679 22.96 -5.09 0.51
CA LYS A 679 22.37 -3.74 0.52
C LYS A 679 21.57 -3.43 1.79
N PRO A 680 20.65 -4.30 2.28
CA PRO A 680 19.88 -4.04 3.50
C PRO A 680 20.71 -4.12 4.79
N LEU A 681 21.96 -4.61 4.75
CA LEU A 681 22.82 -4.68 5.93
C LEU A 681 23.49 -3.34 6.27
N LYS A 682 23.63 -2.44 5.27
CA LYS A 682 24.33 -1.15 5.47
C LYS A 682 23.65 -0.29 6.55
N PRO A 683 22.31 -0.09 6.56
CA PRO A 683 21.63 0.65 7.63
C PRO A 683 21.88 0.06 9.02
N LEU A 684 21.87 -1.28 9.15
CA LEU A 684 22.12 -1.95 10.44
C LEU A 684 23.53 -1.68 11.00
N PHE A 685 24.54 -1.55 10.15
CA PHE A 685 25.88 -1.11 10.59
C PHE A 685 25.87 0.35 11.07
N VAL A 686 25.13 1.23 10.40
CA VAL A 686 24.97 2.63 10.83
C VAL A 686 24.28 2.68 12.19
N VAL A 687 23.25 1.86 12.42
CA VAL A 687 22.57 1.73 13.72
C VAL A 687 23.54 1.30 14.82
N CYS A 688 24.38 0.28 14.59
CA CYS A 688 25.40 -0.14 15.56
C CYS A 688 26.33 1.01 15.97
N ILE A 689 26.76 1.81 14.98
CA ILE A 689 27.63 2.98 15.20
C ILE A 689 26.87 4.08 15.94
N ALA A 690 25.62 4.35 15.57
CA ALA A 690 24.78 5.35 16.21
C ALA A 690 24.54 5.04 17.69
N VAL A 691 24.17 3.80 18.03
CA VAL A 691 24.00 3.36 19.43
C VAL A 691 25.29 3.56 20.23
N SER A 692 26.44 3.18 19.65
CA SER A 692 27.75 3.35 20.29
C SER A 692 28.10 4.83 20.51
N THR A 693 27.74 5.68 19.56
CA THR A 693 27.98 7.13 19.61
C THR A 693 27.11 7.81 20.66
N THR A 694 25.82 7.45 20.72
CA THR A 694 24.90 7.92 21.76
C THR A 694 25.38 7.51 23.15
N LEU A 695 25.87 6.27 23.31
CA LEU A 695 26.43 5.78 24.57
C LEU A 695 27.70 6.55 24.98
N ALA A 696 28.60 6.82 24.04
CA ALA A 696 29.81 7.62 24.28
C ALA A 696 29.46 9.06 24.68
N ARG A 697 28.43 9.64 24.06
CA ARG A 697 27.96 10.99 24.39
C ARG A 697 27.35 11.06 25.79
N LEU A 698 26.58 10.06 26.19
CA LEU A 698 26.05 9.94 27.55
C LEU A 698 27.18 9.84 28.59
N ASP A 699 28.24 9.06 28.30
CA ASP A 699 29.43 8.95 29.15
C ASP A 699 30.16 10.30 29.26
N GLN A 700 30.33 11.02 28.15
CA GLN A 700 30.94 12.35 28.14
C GLN A 700 30.16 13.34 29.02
N ILE A 701 28.84 13.42 28.87
CA ILE A 701 27.97 14.32 29.65
C ILE A 701 28.04 13.95 31.14
N ARG A 702 28.01 12.65 31.45
CA ARG A 702 28.14 12.19 32.84
C ARG A 702 29.49 12.59 33.44
N ARG A 703 30.59 12.40 32.71
CA ARG A 703 31.95 12.74 33.17
C ARG A 703 32.14 14.24 33.36
N SER A 704 31.60 15.09 32.48
CA SER A 704 31.70 16.55 32.63
C SER A 704 30.97 17.07 33.87
N HIS A 705 29.92 16.38 34.34
CA HIS A 705 29.13 16.82 35.49
C HIS A 705 29.48 16.10 36.80
N SER A 706 30.06 14.89 36.75
CA SER A 706 30.53 14.16 37.94
C SER A 706 31.73 14.83 38.64
N VAL A 707 32.40 15.80 38.00
CA VAL A 707 33.50 16.57 38.59
C VAL A 707 33.01 17.58 39.65
N ASN A 708 31.73 17.98 39.64
CA ASN A 708 31.19 18.98 40.57
C ASN A 708 30.48 18.40 41.81
N GLU A 709 30.24 17.09 41.89
CA GLU A 709 29.57 16.47 43.04
C GLU A 709 30.46 15.42 43.71
N HIS A 710 31.40 15.89 44.54
CA HIS A 710 31.93 15.07 45.63
C HIS A 710 30.84 14.87 46.70
N LYS A 711 29.85 14.01 46.44
CA LYS A 711 29.07 13.25 47.43
C LYS A 711 28.01 12.36 46.75
N SER A 712 28.10 11.08 47.06
CA SER A 712 27.08 10.03 46.96
C SER A 712 26.74 9.44 45.57
N SER A 713 26.83 8.12 45.56
CA SER A 713 26.55 7.14 44.51
C SER A 713 25.05 6.97 44.22
N SER A 714 24.30 8.04 44.04
CA SER A 714 22.93 7.97 43.50
C SER A 714 22.94 8.47 42.07
N ALA A 715 22.34 7.72 41.14
CA ALA A 715 22.19 8.14 39.75
C ALA A 715 21.49 9.52 39.69
N ALA A 716 22.28 10.57 39.47
CA ALA A 716 21.80 11.93 39.37
C ALA A 716 20.88 12.04 38.14
N SER A 717 19.70 12.64 38.31
CA SER A 717 18.81 12.99 37.21
C SER A 717 19.59 13.83 36.18
N LEU A 718 19.71 13.33 34.95
CA LEU A 718 20.42 14.04 33.86
C LEU A 718 19.50 15.04 33.15
N LYS A 719 18.24 15.16 33.56
CA LYS A 719 17.21 16.01 32.94
C LYS A 719 17.63 17.49 32.83
N ARG A 720 18.46 17.98 33.75
CA ARG A 720 18.99 19.36 33.75
C ARG A 720 20.16 19.56 32.78
N TYR A 721 20.88 18.48 32.45
CA TYR A 721 22.15 18.54 31.72
C TYR A 721 22.06 18.00 30.28
N ALA A 722 21.04 17.22 29.97
CA ALA A 722 20.84 16.66 28.64
C ALA A 722 19.38 16.71 28.19
N GLU A 723 19.21 16.73 26.89
CA GLU A 723 17.94 16.51 26.20
C GLU A 723 18.06 15.31 25.24
N VAL A 724 16.97 14.58 25.09
CA VAL A 724 16.85 13.47 24.15
C VAL A 724 15.92 13.90 23.03
N ILE A 725 16.38 13.75 21.80
CA ILE A 725 15.59 14.00 20.59
C ILE A 725 15.38 12.66 19.90
N ILE A 726 14.11 12.29 19.74
CA ILE A 726 13.67 11.17 18.92
C ILE A 726 13.19 11.77 17.60
N GLN A 727 13.88 11.45 16.52
CA GLN A 727 13.57 11.99 15.19
C GLN A 727 12.21 11.45 14.71
N PRO A 728 11.29 12.27 14.16
CA PRO A 728 10.04 11.80 13.56
C PRO A 728 10.27 11.01 12.25
N PRO A 729 9.25 10.34 11.70
CA PRO A 729 9.35 9.61 10.43
C PRO A 729 9.65 10.59 9.28
N GLY A 730 10.44 10.19 8.30
CA GLY A 730 10.83 11.04 7.17
C GLY A 730 11.90 12.10 7.47
N ALA A 731 12.32 12.26 8.73
CA ALA A 731 13.57 12.95 9.07
C ALA A 731 14.79 12.05 8.77
N LYS A 732 16.02 12.56 8.95
CA LYS A 732 17.29 11.80 8.79
C LYS A 732 17.44 10.68 9.85
N ARG A 733 16.49 9.76 9.97
CA ARG A 733 16.63 8.53 10.75
C ARG A 733 17.75 7.69 10.15
N HIS A 734 18.47 6.97 11.01
CA HIS A 734 19.49 6.02 10.56
C HIS A 734 18.87 4.79 9.90
N ASP A 735 17.66 4.42 10.34
CA ASP A 735 16.86 3.29 9.90
C ASP A 735 15.41 3.46 10.39
N ASP A 736 14.43 2.90 9.68
CA ASP A 736 13.01 3.04 10.01
C ASP A 736 12.54 2.07 11.12
N TRP A 737 13.25 0.96 11.32
CA TRP A 737 12.94 -0.03 12.37
C TRP A 737 13.78 0.16 13.63
N TRP A 738 14.95 0.78 13.51
CA TRP A 738 15.89 1.01 14.61
C TRP A 738 16.03 2.49 14.99
N ILE A 739 15.14 2.94 15.86
CA ILE A 739 15.06 4.32 16.34
C ILE A 739 16.13 4.55 17.42
N VAL A 740 17.27 5.11 17.03
CA VAL A 740 18.34 5.50 17.94
C VAL A 740 18.14 6.97 18.37
N PRO A 741 18.03 7.26 19.69
CA PRO A 741 17.84 8.62 20.17
C PRO A 741 19.12 9.46 20.06
N GLU A 742 18.98 10.73 19.68
CA GLU A 742 20.05 11.73 19.76
C GLU A 742 20.09 12.34 21.16
N VAL A 743 21.27 12.36 21.78
CA VAL A 743 21.47 12.98 23.10
C VAL A 743 22.29 14.26 22.94
N ARG A 744 21.70 15.40 23.33
CA ARG A 744 22.38 16.70 23.32
C ARG A 744 22.59 17.19 24.74
N ALA A 745 23.72 17.87 24.96
CA ALA A 745 23.95 18.56 26.22
C ALA A 745 23.14 19.86 26.23
N LYS A 746 22.40 20.11 27.30
CA LYS A 746 21.74 21.41 27.52
C LYS A 746 22.81 22.44 27.84
N LYS A 747 22.67 23.63 27.24
CA LYS A 747 23.55 24.77 27.51
C LYS A 747 23.25 25.39 28.86
#